data_AF-A0A957VRQ8-F1
#
_entry.id   AF-A0A957VRQ8-F1
#
_cell.length_a   1.000
_cell.length_b   1.000
_cell.length_c   1.000
_cell.angle_alpha   90.00
_cell.angle_beta   90.00
_cell.angle_gamma   90.00
#
_symmetry.space_group_name_H-M   'P 1'
#
loop_
_entity.id
_entity.type
_entity.pdbx_description
1 polymer ?
#
loop_
_entity_poly.entity_id
_entity_poly.type
_entity_poly.pdbx_seq_one_letter_code
_entity_poly.pdbx_strand_id
1 'polypeptide(L)'
;MKLPVLSKPAIWLTTAFLLVAAIVALTRASNSAAEQAVAPATHLSFTGVAQSSPSGQASVVSQETTLNAANLADNGQLDGLVVTPSGLSLAAMGTRGTYTSGLINSPLAFTTDIVPLWAVELPEGTSMRLETRLSFDQGNSWSEWLDTPEAFYPVRDNLHSGYLIWAGQAETALQVRVTLESSVPGLSPRFAELTLAFSDTSQGPSDGEIAGQMARVSSAEDVCPVPKPAVVSRTDWGCPDGQSSPHRSPQYAPVTHIILHQTETPNNTYPYQSWAGWVRSVWNYHANVLRWGDVGYNYLIDPNGVIYEGRAGGDDVIGIHDTYNSGSMAIGFIGCYGNCDDPRLTTAEPTQAMLDSAAHLMAWKVGQKELDPLSSSAYHGHTIPVIAGGRDVTWTTSPGDNIYKKLPYWREQVADKNDCNSTELPACQITGIIFDQESYQVGDTINVTVRLADQLGNPLSGAQVNAQVTRNDIETLAATGFGFVDRVGEYDGSYSDTGLPGLYEFAFTAADPTNERFAACMAADSVLVEGDAIDTPTATSTPTATATLPNGDTPTPTATPTETPTATATSPNDTPTSTPTATSTPTNTPTPTATVPTGPLLRVAPSSQVLPICSTQGTTTVDVEAVSGLQALQLDLVYDPNIVQVIDADPGRDGVQVTVNSVFSNGFIARNEVNTTTGRITFAATLLGSGSINGAQNILTIDWKPLVAGTTTLELENVILANGQGQAIASSSLDGAIEVSDSCGSASGQLNLQGRSDHSGIVVTSADGGQVETQADGSFSIAGEPPFTFTYPGFLSGRADGELPAEVGQAENGESFQVSQLGTITLLAGDVNEDNIINILDLSLIAQEYRSDDPIADLNSNGLVDLLDLVMAASNYDQQGPLTNWSSE
;
A
#
# COMPACT_ATOMS: atom_id res chain seq x y z
N MET A 1 -49.33 -54.67 20.41
CA MET A 1 -48.95 -54.51 18.98
C MET A 1 -48.21 -53.18 18.88
N LYS A 2 -47.05 -53.02 18.22
CA LYS A 2 -46.62 -53.37 16.85
C LYS A 2 -47.43 -52.66 15.76
N LEU A 3 -46.89 -52.10 14.66
CA LEU A 3 -45.56 -51.71 14.09
C LEU A 3 -45.89 -51.03 12.72
N PRO A 4 -44.98 -50.40 11.93
CA PRO A 4 -43.87 -49.48 12.23
C PRO A 4 -43.84 -48.21 11.29
N VAL A 5 -42.73 -47.48 11.31
CA VAL A 5 -42.33 -46.30 10.48
C VAL A 5 -41.71 -46.71 9.12
N LEU A 6 -41.68 -45.82 8.09
CA LEU A 6 -40.49 -45.55 7.20
C LEU A 6 -40.66 -44.47 6.08
N SER A 7 -40.06 -43.29 6.33
CA SER A 7 -39.22 -42.39 5.46
C SER A 7 -39.44 -42.09 3.95
N LYS A 8 -38.98 -40.85 3.60
CA LYS A 8 -38.57 -40.24 2.30
C LYS A 8 -39.64 -39.47 1.51
N PRO A 9 -39.32 -38.22 1.12
CA PRO A 9 -38.79 -37.98 -0.24
C PRO A 9 -37.53 -37.08 -0.28
N ALA A 10 -36.55 -37.40 -1.14
CA ALA A 10 -35.34 -36.61 -1.35
C ALA A 10 -34.67 -36.90 -2.72
N ILE A 11 -35.43 -36.80 -3.82
CA ILE A 11 -34.94 -37.09 -5.20
C ILE A 11 -35.38 -36.03 -6.24
N TRP A 12 -36.33 -35.14 -5.94
CA TRP A 12 -36.97 -34.28 -6.96
C TRP A 12 -36.39 -32.87 -7.14
N LEU A 13 -35.48 -32.38 -6.27
CA LEU A 13 -34.89 -31.04 -6.42
C LEU A 13 -33.63 -30.99 -7.30
N THR A 14 -32.77 -32.01 -7.21
CA THR A 14 -31.47 -32.01 -7.93
C THR A 14 -31.63 -32.05 -9.45
N THR A 15 -32.62 -32.78 -9.97
CA THR A 15 -32.92 -32.83 -11.41
C THR A 15 -33.43 -31.51 -11.97
N ALA A 16 -34.12 -30.69 -11.15
CA ALA A 16 -34.60 -29.37 -11.57
C ALA A 16 -33.44 -28.36 -11.65
N PHE A 17 -32.56 -28.33 -10.63
CA PHE A 17 -31.38 -27.48 -10.63
C PHE A 17 -30.41 -27.82 -11.77
N LEU A 18 -30.16 -29.11 -12.03
CA LEU A 18 -29.34 -29.53 -13.17
C LEU A 18 -29.95 -29.14 -14.52
N LEU A 19 -31.28 -29.15 -14.67
CA LEU A 19 -31.92 -28.74 -15.92
C LEU A 19 -31.86 -27.21 -16.11
N VAL A 20 -32.06 -26.43 -15.06
CA VAL A 20 -31.92 -24.96 -15.12
C VAL A 20 -30.46 -24.56 -15.36
N ALA A 21 -29.51 -25.16 -14.65
CA ALA A 21 -28.08 -24.93 -14.87
C ALA A 21 -27.64 -25.34 -16.29
N ALA A 22 -28.14 -26.46 -16.82
CA ALA A 22 -27.88 -26.85 -18.20
C ALA A 22 -28.51 -25.88 -19.22
N ILE A 23 -29.73 -25.37 -18.98
CA ILE A 23 -30.35 -24.38 -19.87
C ILE A 23 -29.57 -23.05 -19.81
N VAL A 24 -29.17 -22.58 -18.63
CA VAL A 24 -28.32 -21.38 -18.46
C VAL A 24 -26.96 -21.57 -19.14
N ALA A 25 -26.32 -22.73 -18.97
CA ALA A 25 -25.06 -23.07 -19.62
C ALA A 25 -25.19 -23.16 -21.15
N LEU A 26 -26.26 -23.77 -21.69
CA LEU A 26 -26.51 -23.78 -23.13
C LEU A 26 -26.88 -22.39 -23.67
N THR A 27 -27.55 -21.51 -22.92
CA THR A 27 -27.77 -20.11 -23.35
C THR A 27 -26.49 -19.29 -23.32
N ARG A 28 -25.61 -19.48 -22.32
CA ARG A 28 -24.26 -18.85 -22.32
C ARG A 28 -23.43 -19.38 -23.49
N ALA A 29 -23.38 -20.69 -23.70
CA ALA A 29 -22.62 -21.35 -24.76
C ALA A 29 -23.19 -21.14 -26.19
N SER A 30 -24.45 -20.70 -26.34
CA SER A 30 -25.00 -20.29 -27.64
C SER A 30 -24.83 -18.81 -27.92
N ASN A 31 -24.77 -17.95 -26.88
CA ASN A 31 -24.35 -16.56 -27.04
C ASN A 31 -22.85 -16.46 -27.38
N SER A 32 -21.98 -17.27 -26.77
CA SER A 32 -20.54 -17.32 -27.09
C SER A 32 -20.20 -18.04 -28.41
N ALA A 33 -21.20 -18.61 -29.11
CA ALA A 33 -21.02 -19.32 -30.38
C ALA A 33 -21.57 -18.54 -31.60
N ALA A 34 -21.86 -17.26 -31.40
CA ALA A 34 -22.43 -16.37 -32.44
C ALA A 34 -21.82 -14.97 -32.42
N GLU A 35 -20.59 -14.80 -31.91
CA GLU A 35 -19.86 -13.54 -32.10
C GLU A 35 -19.52 -13.40 -33.59
N GLN A 36 -20.30 -12.57 -34.28
CA GLN A 36 -20.05 -12.24 -35.68
C GLN A 36 -18.71 -11.50 -35.74
N ALA A 37 -17.79 -11.96 -36.60
CA ALA A 37 -16.53 -11.28 -36.84
C ALA A 37 -16.79 -9.79 -37.08
N VAL A 38 -16.35 -8.95 -36.14
CA VAL A 38 -16.73 -7.54 -36.07
C VAL A 38 -16.24 -6.85 -37.33
N ALA A 39 -17.16 -6.30 -38.12
CA ALA A 39 -16.79 -5.59 -39.34
C ALA A 39 -15.85 -4.41 -38.99
N PRO A 40 -14.69 -4.30 -39.64
CA PRO A 40 -13.77 -3.18 -39.39
C PRO A 40 -14.39 -1.86 -39.82
N ALA A 41 -14.01 -0.79 -39.12
CA ALA A 41 -14.34 0.59 -39.51
C ALA A 41 -13.53 0.98 -40.76
N THR A 42 -14.05 0.64 -41.96
CA THR A 42 -13.29 0.75 -43.23
C THR A 42 -13.12 2.17 -43.77
N HIS A 43 -13.70 3.19 -43.12
CA HIS A 43 -13.74 4.57 -43.62
C HIS A 43 -13.34 5.62 -42.57
N LEU A 44 -12.36 5.28 -41.73
CA LEU A 44 -11.68 6.21 -40.83
C LEU A 44 -10.38 6.75 -41.45
N SER A 45 -10.17 8.06 -41.31
CA SER A 45 -8.96 8.75 -41.76
C SER A 45 -8.21 9.32 -40.57
N PHE A 46 -7.02 8.82 -40.30
CA PHE A 46 -6.20 9.27 -39.18
C PHE A 46 -5.32 10.47 -39.58
N THR A 47 -5.22 11.45 -38.69
CA THR A 47 -4.32 12.61 -38.79
C THR A 47 -3.50 12.72 -37.51
N GLY A 48 -2.18 12.87 -37.61
CA GLY A 48 -1.33 12.83 -36.43
C GLY A 48 -0.10 13.72 -36.47
N VAL A 49 0.57 13.77 -35.32
CA VAL A 49 1.77 14.55 -35.04
C VAL A 49 2.74 13.65 -34.28
N ALA A 50 4.03 13.76 -34.60
CA ALA A 50 5.11 13.21 -33.81
C ALA A 50 5.97 14.37 -33.27
N GLN A 51 6.22 14.36 -31.96
CA GLN A 51 7.10 15.29 -31.28
C GLN A 51 8.25 14.51 -30.61
N SER A 52 9.39 15.15 -30.43
CA SER A 52 10.56 14.55 -29.77
C SER A 52 11.20 15.57 -28.84
N SER A 53 11.72 15.13 -27.70
CA SER A 53 12.40 16.02 -26.75
C SER A 53 13.59 16.72 -27.40
N PRO A 54 14.02 17.91 -26.93
CA PRO A 54 15.18 18.60 -27.49
C PRO A 54 16.50 17.82 -27.40
N SER A 55 16.58 16.81 -26.52
CA SER A 55 17.70 15.87 -26.44
C SER A 55 17.59 14.67 -27.38
N GLY A 56 16.43 14.43 -27.99
CA GLY A 56 16.12 13.26 -28.82
C GLY A 56 15.98 11.95 -28.03
N GLN A 57 15.97 11.99 -26.69
CA GLN A 57 15.89 10.81 -25.83
C GLN A 57 14.46 10.31 -25.62
N ALA A 58 13.45 11.12 -25.93
CA ALA A 58 12.04 10.77 -25.79
C ALA A 58 11.22 11.27 -26.97
N SER A 59 10.09 10.62 -27.25
CA SER A 59 9.15 11.04 -28.28
C SER A 59 7.71 10.67 -27.93
N VAL A 60 6.78 11.52 -28.37
CA VAL A 60 5.34 11.27 -28.31
C VAL A 60 4.80 11.26 -29.73
N VAL A 61 4.01 10.24 -30.08
CA VAL A 61 3.32 10.14 -31.36
C VAL A 61 1.84 10.00 -31.10
N SER A 62 1.03 10.97 -31.55
CA SER A 62 -0.43 10.90 -31.44
C SER A 62 -1.09 10.95 -32.81
N GLN A 63 -2.17 10.18 -32.96
CA GLN A 63 -3.01 10.14 -34.15
C GLN A 63 -4.48 10.20 -33.76
N GLU A 64 -5.22 11.11 -34.39
CA GLU A 64 -6.65 11.32 -34.16
C GLU A 64 -7.49 10.86 -35.35
N THR A 65 -8.71 10.39 -35.06
CA THR A 65 -9.76 10.12 -36.05
C THR A 65 -11.12 10.55 -35.51
N THR A 66 -12.06 10.95 -36.38
CA THR A 66 -13.37 11.48 -35.98
C THR A 66 -14.52 10.68 -36.60
N LEU A 67 -15.42 10.20 -35.76
CA LEU A 67 -16.74 9.69 -36.12
C LEU A 67 -17.77 10.82 -36.07
N ASN A 68 -18.44 11.12 -37.18
CA ASN A 68 -19.45 12.17 -37.27
C ASN A 68 -20.53 11.84 -38.32
N ALA A 69 -21.46 12.78 -38.56
CA ALA A 69 -22.57 12.64 -39.50
C ALA A 69 -22.21 12.11 -40.90
N ALA A 70 -20.97 12.29 -41.37
CA ALA A 70 -20.53 11.85 -42.69
C ALA A 70 -20.06 10.39 -42.76
N ASN A 71 -19.74 9.74 -41.63
CA ASN A 71 -19.12 8.40 -41.61
C ASN A 71 -19.66 7.43 -40.53
N LEU A 72 -20.47 7.89 -39.56
CA LEU A 72 -21.05 7.04 -38.50
C LEU A 72 -21.78 5.80 -39.06
N ALA A 73 -22.58 5.97 -40.12
CA ALA A 73 -23.36 4.88 -40.74
C ALA A 73 -22.49 3.82 -41.44
N ASP A 74 -21.28 4.17 -41.88
CA ASP A 74 -20.37 3.27 -42.58
C ASP A 74 -19.37 2.58 -41.64
N ASN A 75 -19.26 3.04 -40.38
CA ASN A 75 -18.29 2.58 -39.39
C ASN A 75 -18.95 2.04 -38.10
N GLY A 76 -20.25 1.70 -38.13
CA GLY A 76 -20.94 1.09 -36.98
C GLY A 76 -22.39 0.69 -37.27
N GLN A 77 -23.05 0.15 -36.25
CA GLN A 77 -24.44 -0.29 -36.28
C GLN A 77 -25.33 0.69 -35.50
N LEU A 78 -26.56 0.88 -35.98
CA LEU A 78 -27.56 1.79 -35.43
C LEU A 78 -28.82 1.00 -35.04
N ASP A 79 -29.18 1.03 -33.77
CA ASP A 79 -30.46 0.51 -33.26
C ASP A 79 -31.24 1.65 -32.58
N GLY A 80 -32.52 1.82 -32.91
CA GLY A 80 -33.34 2.95 -32.44
C GLY A 80 -32.86 4.36 -32.82
N LEU A 81 -31.74 4.51 -33.54
CA LEU A 81 -31.12 5.79 -33.92
C LEU A 81 -31.20 6.08 -35.43
N VAL A 82 -31.08 7.36 -35.77
CA VAL A 82 -30.91 7.87 -37.13
C VAL A 82 -29.71 8.82 -37.21
N VAL A 83 -28.99 8.78 -38.33
CA VAL A 83 -27.97 9.80 -38.65
C VAL A 83 -28.65 11.01 -39.29
N THR A 84 -28.41 12.18 -38.72
CA THR A 84 -28.86 13.48 -39.23
C THR A 84 -27.67 14.29 -39.73
N PRO A 85 -27.86 15.40 -40.47
CA PRO A 85 -26.78 16.34 -40.78
C PRO A 85 -26.10 16.98 -39.54
N SER A 86 -26.68 16.79 -38.35
CA SER A 86 -26.16 17.21 -37.04
C SER A 86 -25.70 16.03 -36.15
N GLY A 87 -25.41 14.87 -36.74
CA GLY A 87 -25.00 13.65 -36.02
C GLY A 87 -26.16 12.74 -35.62
N LEU A 88 -25.96 11.90 -34.60
CA LEU A 88 -26.97 10.92 -34.16
C LEU A 88 -28.15 11.60 -33.47
N SER A 89 -29.33 11.03 -33.64
CA SER A 89 -30.52 11.32 -32.84
C SER A 89 -31.40 10.07 -32.74
N LEU A 90 -32.30 10.03 -31.76
CA LEU A 90 -33.36 9.02 -31.66
C LEU A 90 -34.21 9.00 -32.94
N ALA A 91 -34.63 7.81 -33.35
CA ALA A 91 -35.65 7.65 -34.40
C ALA A 91 -36.97 8.32 -33.97
N ALA A 92 -37.84 8.64 -34.94
CA ALA A 92 -39.07 9.40 -34.67
C ALA A 92 -39.95 8.71 -33.60
N MET A 93 -40.29 9.46 -32.54
CA MET A 93 -41.01 8.99 -31.33
C MET A 93 -40.26 7.96 -30.45
N GLY A 94 -39.00 7.66 -30.73
CA GLY A 94 -38.14 6.84 -29.88
C GLY A 94 -37.80 7.53 -28.54
N THR A 95 -37.51 6.72 -27.53
CA THR A 95 -37.10 7.15 -26.17
C THR A 95 -35.75 6.56 -25.74
N ARG A 96 -35.22 5.58 -26.48
CA ARG A 96 -33.87 5.00 -26.32
C ARG A 96 -33.36 4.56 -27.68
N GLY A 97 -32.06 4.67 -27.90
CA GLY A 97 -31.36 4.09 -29.06
C GLY A 97 -29.86 3.98 -28.81
N THR A 98 -29.21 3.10 -29.56
CA THR A 98 -27.82 2.73 -29.38
C THR A 98 -27.08 2.75 -30.72
N TYR A 99 -25.92 3.41 -30.75
CA TYR A 99 -24.89 3.24 -31.78
C TYR A 99 -23.78 2.35 -31.21
N THR A 100 -23.27 1.40 -31.98
CA THR A 100 -22.06 0.62 -31.63
C THR A 100 -21.11 0.62 -32.83
N SER A 101 -19.85 1.03 -32.65
CA SER A 101 -18.87 1.09 -33.74
C SER A 101 -18.51 -0.31 -34.26
N GLY A 102 -17.99 -0.37 -35.48
CA GLY A 102 -17.15 -1.47 -35.93
C GLY A 102 -15.82 -1.50 -35.17
N LEU A 103 -14.95 -2.44 -35.54
CA LEU A 103 -13.60 -2.56 -34.99
C LEU A 103 -12.76 -1.33 -35.42
N ILE A 104 -12.31 -0.53 -34.45
CA ILE A 104 -11.40 0.61 -34.66
C ILE A 104 -10.01 0.21 -34.19
N ASN A 105 -9.16 -0.24 -35.12
CA ASN A 105 -7.75 -0.52 -34.82
C ASN A 105 -7.00 0.79 -34.55
N SER A 106 -6.06 0.76 -33.59
CA SER A 106 -5.09 1.84 -33.41
C SER A 106 -4.24 2.00 -34.68
N PRO A 107 -3.93 3.22 -35.11
CA PRO A 107 -3.03 3.49 -36.23
C PRO A 107 -1.55 3.46 -35.83
N LEU A 108 -1.24 3.15 -34.57
CA LEU A 108 0.10 3.08 -33.99
C LEU A 108 0.55 1.61 -33.83
N ALA A 109 1.86 1.37 -33.86
CA ALA A 109 2.42 0.02 -33.62
C ALA A 109 2.31 -0.42 -32.15
N PHE A 110 2.28 0.55 -31.24
CA PHE A 110 2.05 0.42 -29.81
C PHE A 110 1.15 1.59 -29.38
N THR A 111 0.25 1.38 -28.42
CA THR A 111 -0.64 2.42 -27.91
C THR A 111 -0.50 2.47 -26.39
N THR A 112 0.00 3.58 -25.84
CA THR A 112 -0.04 3.82 -24.40
C THR A 112 -1.47 4.12 -23.97
N ASP A 113 -2.06 5.15 -24.58
CA ASP A 113 -3.32 5.76 -24.13
C ASP A 113 -4.25 6.09 -25.30
N ILE A 114 -5.54 6.15 -24.99
CA ILE A 114 -6.61 6.59 -25.89
C ILE A 114 -7.48 7.61 -25.16
N VAL A 115 -7.80 8.73 -25.80
CA VAL A 115 -8.69 9.77 -25.25
C VAL A 115 -9.89 9.97 -26.18
N PRO A 116 -11.13 9.74 -25.67
CA PRO A 116 -12.35 10.08 -26.37
C PRO A 116 -12.79 11.52 -26.06
N LEU A 117 -13.06 12.31 -27.11
CA LEU A 117 -13.62 13.66 -27.02
C LEU A 117 -14.89 13.76 -27.86
N TRP A 118 -16.00 14.26 -27.31
CA TRP A 118 -17.29 14.26 -28.01
C TRP A 118 -18.03 15.61 -27.97
N ALA A 119 -18.92 15.81 -28.93
CA ALA A 119 -19.87 16.92 -28.95
C ALA A 119 -21.30 16.37 -28.75
N VAL A 120 -21.98 16.80 -27.69
CA VAL A 120 -23.39 16.44 -27.45
C VAL A 120 -24.26 17.66 -27.09
N GLU A 121 -25.44 17.76 -27.69
CA GLU A 121 -26.53 18.62 -27.23
C GLU A 121 -27.48 17.77 -26.39
N LEU A 122 -27.67 18.13 -25.11
CA LEU A 122 -28.57 17.44 -24.17
C LEU A 122 -29.75 18.36 -23.77
N PRO A 123 -30.89 18.30 -24.47
CA PRO A 123 -32.12 18.93 -24.01
C PRO A 123 -32.58 18.40 -22.65
N GLU A 124 -33.28 19.24 -21.88
CA GLU A 124 -33.86 18.88 -20.58
C GLU A 124 -34.75 17.62 -20.68
N GLY A 125 -34.55 16.66 -19.76
CA GLY A 125 -35.25 15.37 -19.78
C GLY A 125 -34.65 14.33 -20.74
N THR A 126 -33.45 14.57 -21.29
CA THR A 126 -32.69 13.61 -22.11
C THR A 126 -31.32 13.31 -21.49
N SER A 127 -30.71 12.19 -21.88
CA SER A 127 -29.38 11.77 -21.42
C SER A 127 -28.60 11.03 -22.50
N MET A 128 -27.28 10.93 -22.30
CA MET A 128 -26.36 10.14 -23.10
C MET A 128 -25.49 9.29 -22.17
N ARG A 129 -25.10 8.11 -22.64
CA ARG A 129 -24.05 7.29 -22.02
C ARG A 129 -23.04 6.87 -23.09
N LEU A 130 -21.74 7.02 -22.78
CA LEU A 130 -20.63 6.63 -23.63
C LEU A 130 -19.94 5.41 -22.99
N GLU A 131 -19.92 4.28 -23.68
CA GLU A 131 -19.20 3.09 -23.24
C GLU A 131 -18.07 2.77 -24.21
N THR A 132 -16.97 2.24 -23.71
CA THR A 132 -15.83 1.78 -24.51
C THR A 132 -15.38 0.39 -24.06
N ARG A 133 -14.80 -0.37 -24.98
CA ARG A 133 -14.11 -1.63 -24.68
C ARG A 133 -12.85 -1.80 -25.55
N LEU A 134 -11.84 -2.47 -25.00
CA LEU A 134 -10.55 -2.69 -25.66
C LEU A 134 -10.41 -4.15 -26.13
N SER A 135 -9.56 -4.32 -27.14
CA SER A 135 -9.01 -5.59 -27.60
C SER A 135 -7.52 -5.40 -27.85
N PHE A 136 -6.73 -6.46 -27.64
CA PHE A 136 -5.29 -6.49 -27.87
C PHE A 136 -4.88 -7.58 -28.88
N ASP A 137 -5.87 -8.12 -29.60
CA ASP A 137 -5.71 -9.20 -30.58
C ASP A 137 -6.53 -8.94 -31.86
N GLN A 138 -6.65 -7.66 -32.25
CA GLN A 138 -7.39 -7.19 -33.44
C GLN A 138 -8.89 -7.55 -33.43
N GLY A 139 -9.50 -7.63 -32.25
CA GLY A 139 -10.94 -7.83 -32.06
C GLY A 139 -11.41 -9.28 -31.96
N ASN A 140 -10.50 -10.24 -31.72
CA ASN A 140 -10.86 -11.64 -31.48
C ASN A 140 -11.30 -11.89 -30.03
N SER A 141 -10.72 -11.14 -29.08
CA SER A 141 -11.05 -11.10 -27.66
C SER A 141 -11.30 -9.65 -27.24
N TRP A 142 -12.20 -9.44 -26.28
CA TRP A 142 -12.65 -8.11 -25.87
C TRP A 142 -12.76 -7.99 -24.36
N SER A 143 -12.45 -6.80 -23.83
CA SER A 143 -12.85 -6.42 -22.47
C SER A 143 -14.38 -6.32 -22.35
N GLU A 144 -14.85 -6.30 -21.11
CA GLU A 144 -16.21 -5.83 -20.82
C GLU A 144 -16.40 -4.38 -21.28
N TRP A 145 -17.68 -4.00 -21.43
CA TRP A 145 -18.08 -2.63 -21.76
C TRP A 145 -18.04 -1.77 -20.50
N LEU A 146 -17.14 -0.79 -20.47
CA LEU A 146 -16.95 0.10 -19.33
C LEU A 146 -17.40 1.53 -19.67
N ASP A 147 -17.93 2.22 -18.67
CA ASP A 147 -18.39 3.60 -18.83
C ASP A 147 -17.25 4.55 -19.15
N THR A 148 -17.54 5.64 -19.85
CA THR A 148 -16.55 6.66 -20.23
C THR A 148 -17.04 8.00 -19.67
N PRO A 149 -16.79 8.26 -18.37
CA PRO A 149 -17.27 9.46 -17.71
C PRO A 149 -16.61 10.72 -18.28
N GLU A 150 -17.25 11.87 -18.03
CA GLU A 150 -16.71 13.18 -18.40
C GLU A 150 -15.66 13.63 -17.39
N ALA A 151 -14.43 13.82 -17.87
CA ALA A 151 -13.34 14.41 -17.09
C ALA A 151 -13.39 15.95 -17.12
N PHE A 152 -13.59 16.52 -18.32
CA PHE A 152 -13.52 17.97 -18.54
C PHE A 152 -14.48 18.47 -19.61
N TYR A 153 -15.16 19.58 -19.32
CA TYR A 153 -15.92 20.38 -20.28
C TYR A 153 -15.92 21.88 -19.89
N PRO A 154 -15.92 22.81 -20.85
CA PRO A 154 -15.61 22.62 -22.27
C PRO A 154 -14.09 22.55 -22.48
N VAL A 155 -13.65 21.56 -23.24
CA VAL A 155 -12.29 21.54 -23.80
C VAL A 155 -12.33 21.99 -25.27
N ARG A 156 -11.16 21.96 -25.92
CA ARG A 156 -10.94 22.06 -27.37
C ARG A 156 -12.20 22.10 -28.25
N ASP A 157 -12.44 23.24 -28.91
CA ASP A 157 -13.54 23.43 -29.88
C ASP A 157 -14.96 23.17 -29.31
N ASN A 158 -15.12 23.32 -27.98
CA ASN A 158 -16.34 23.06 -27.20
C ASN A 158 -16.76 21.59 -27.18
N LEU A 159 -15.77 20.69 -27.10
CA LEU A 159 -15.97 19.27 -26.84
C LEU A 159 -15.98 18.98 -25.32
N HIS A 160 -16.56 17.85 -24.96
CA HIS A 160 -16.32 17.14 -23.70
C HIS A 160 -15.12 16.21 -23.88
N SER A 161 -14.39 15.90 -22.81
CA SER A 161 -13.36 14.85 -22.81
C SER A 161 -13.66 13.80 -21.75
N GLY A 162 -13.38 12.53 -22.06
CA GLY A 162 -13.17 11.50 -21.05
C GLY A 162 -11.74 11.54 -20.49
N TYR A 163 -11.49 10.71 -19.49
CA TYR A 163 -10.15 10.43 -18.94
C TYR A 163 -9.28 9.62 -19.93
N LEU A 164 -8.02 9.42 -19.56
CA LEU A 164 -7.07 8.59 -20.32
C LEU A 164 -7.46 7.11 -20.20
N ILE A 165 -7.88 6.49 -21.31
CA ILE A 165 -8.11 5.05 -21.40
C ILE A 165 -6.77 4.37 -21.66
N TRP A 166 -6.26 3.67 -20.64
CA TRP A 166 -4.96 3.00 -20.70
C TRP A 166 -5.05 1.69 -21.48
N ALA A 167 -4.24 1.59 -22.53
CA ALA A 167 -4.12 0.40 -23.37
C ALA A 167 -2.77 -0.29 -23.13
N GLY A 168 -1.69 0.50 -23.13
CA GLY A 168 -0.32 0.07 -22.82
C GLY A 168 0.21 -1.10 -23.67
N GLN A 169 -0.29 -1.38 -24.88
CA GLN A 169 0.04 -2.60 -25.63
C GLN A 169 0.18 -2.39 -27.15
N ALA A 170 0.70 -3.42 -27.83
CA ALA A 170 0.62 -3.54 -29.29
C ALA A 170 -0.77 -4.06 -29.72
N GLU A 171 -1.06 -4.00 -31.02
CA GLU A 171 -2.29 -4.52 -31.65
C GLU A 171 -3.62 -4.03 -31.02
N THR A 172 -3.58 -2.92 -30.28
CA THR A 172 -4.72 -2.31 -29.62
C THR A 172 -5.81 -1.95 -30.61
N ALA A 173 -7.04 -2.37 -30.29
CA ALA A 173 -8.24 -1.93 -30.97
C ALA A 173 -9.33 -1.55 -29.96
N LEU A 174 -10.22 -0.67 -30.41
CA LEU A 174 -11.30 -0.07 -29.63
C LEU A 174 -12.64 -0.40 -30.28
N GLN A 175 -13.65 -0.58 -29.44
CA GLN A 175 -15.04 -0.38 -29.82
C GLN A 175 -15.69 0.66 -28.89
N VAL A 176 -16.59 1.45 -29.47
CA VAL A 176 -17.34 2.50 -28.77
C VAL A 176 -18.84 2.23 -28.90
N ARG A 177 -19.60 2.47 -27.84
CA ARG A 177 -21.05 2.48 -27.84
C ARG A 177 -21.58 3.80 -27.30
N VAL A 178 -22.55 4.36 -27.98
CA VAL A 178 -23.27 5.57 -27.57
C VAL A 178 -24.73 5.21 -27.38
N THR A 179 -25.22 5.29 -26.15
CA THR A 179 -26.66 5.16 -25.86
C THR A 179 -27.24 6.55 -25.66
N LEU A 180 -28.31 6.87 -26.39
CA LEU A 180 -29.09 8.10 -26.23
C LEU A 180 -30.44 7.75 -25.63
N GLU A 181 -30.91 8.51 -24.65
CA GLU A 181 -32.21 8.32 -24.00
C GLU A 181 -33.00 9.63 -23.86
N SER A 182 -34.32 9.52 -23.77
CA SER A 182 -35.24 10.63 -23.63
C SER A 182 -36.49 10.21 -22.86
N SER A 183 -36.82 10.95 -21.81
CA SER A 183 -38.08 10.83 -21.07
C SER A 183 -39.29 11.39 -21.82
N VAL A 184 -39.07 12.15 -22.90
CA VAL A 184 -40.10 12.86 -23.66
C VAL A 184 -40.14 12.36 -25.12
N PRO A 185 -41.17 11.57 -25.52
CA PRO A 185 -41.25 11.01 -26.87
C PRO A 185 -41.19 12.09 -27.97
N GLY A 186 -40.19 11.99 -28.85
CA GLY A 186 -39.95 12.96 -29.92
C GLY A 186 -38.97 14.08 -29.58
N LEU A 187 -38.51 14.18 -28.32
CA LEU A 187 -37.30 14.89 -27.93
C LEU A 187 -36.10 13.93 -27.96
N SER A 188 -34.91 14.43 -28.27
CA SER A 188 -33.70 13.61 -28.42
C SER A 188 -32.44 14.41 -28.06
N PRO A 189 -31.42 13.77 -27.46
CA PRO A 189 -30.04 14.23 -27.56
C PRO A 189 -29.60 14.40 -29.01
N ARG A 190 -28.55 15.19 -29.26
CA ARG A 190 -27.78 15.16 -30.51
C ARG A 190 -26.32 14.85 -30.22
N PHE A 191 -25.83 13.70 -30.67
CA PHE A 191 -24.40 13.38 -30.60
C PHE A 191 -23.77 13.72 -31.95
N ALA A 192 -23.12 14.88 -32.03
CA ALA A 192 -22.66 15.46 -33.29
C ALA A 192 -21.40 14.78 -33.83
N GLU A 193 -20.42 14.55 -32.96
CA GLU A 193 -19.17 13.86 -33.29
C GLU A 193 -18.47 13.25 -32.06
N LEU A 194 -17.56 12.33 -32.34
CA LEU A 194 -16.58 11.75 -31.43
C LEU A 194 -15.22 11.73 -32.11
N THR A 195 -14.24 12.43 -31.55
CA THR A 195 -12.83 12.28 -31.90
C THR A 195 -12.16 11.31 -30.92
N LEU A 196 -11.35 10.41 -31.46
CA LEU A 196 -10.53 9.45 -30.72
C LEU A 196 -9.07 9.78 -30.97
N ALA A 197 -8.36 10.22 -29.94
CA ALA A 197 -6.91 10.42 -29.98
C ALA A 197 -6.22 9.17 -29.43
N PHE A 198 -5.32 8.57 -30.21
CA PHE A 198 -4.46 7.45 -29.82
C PHE A 198 -3.03 7.97 -29.63
N SER A 199 -2.32 7.59 -28.56
CA SER A 199 -0.95 8.03 -28.32
C SER A 199 0.02 6.88 -28.05
N ASP A 200 1.27 7.04 -28.49
CA ASP A 200 2.44 6.33 -27.98
C ASP A 200 3.34 7.35 -27.27
N THR A 201 3.60 7.08 -25.99
CA THR A 201 4.43 7.88 -25.08
C THR A 201 5.54 7.04 -24.42
N SER A 202 5.62 5.75 -24.80
CA SER A 202 6.54 4.75 -24.25
C SER A 202 8.01 5.18 -24.41
N GLN A 203 8.31 5.85 -25.52
CA GLN A 203 9.66 6.25 -25.89
C GLN A 203 10.17 7.39 -25.01
N GLY A 204 11.01 7.06 -24.03
CA GLY A 204 11.71 7.99 -23.15
C GLY A 204 12.44 7.28 -22.01
N PRO A 205 12.98 8.03 -21.03
CA PRO A 205 13.73 7.46 -19.92
C PRO A 205 12.93 6.46 -19.08
N SER A 206 13.64 5.42 -18.62
CA SER A 206 13.17 4.42 -17.68
C SER A 206 13.31 4.89 -16.22
N ASP A 207 12.55 4.29 -15.31
CA ASP A 207 12.60 4.64 -13.89
C ASP A 207 13.97 4.34 -13.26
N GLY A 208 14.68 3.32 -13.76
CA GLY A 208 16.06 3.01 -13.35
C GLY A 208 17.08 4.07 -13.79
N GLU A 209 16.90 4.69 -14.97
CA GLU A 209 17.73 5.81 -15.40
C GLU A 209 17.46 7.07 -14.58
N ILE A 210 16.20 7.29 -14.17
CA ILE A 210 15.79 8.44 -13.36
C ILE A 210 16.25 8.29 -11.91
N ALA A 211 16.03 7.13 -11.28
CA ALA A 211 16.60 6.82 -9.97
C ALA A 211 18.13 6.94 -9.99
N GLY A 212 18.79 6.48 -11.06
CA GLY A 212 20.24 6.62 -11.26
C GLY A 212 20.74 8.06 -11.51
N GLN A 213 19.84 9.01 -11.79
CA GLN A 213 20.10 10.45 -11.80
C GLN A 213 19.86 11.05 -10.41
N MET A 214 18.71 10.77 -9.79
CA MET A 214 18.33 11.33 -8.49
C MET A 214 19.25 10.89 -7.35
N ALA A 215 19.74 9.64 -7.36
CA ALA A 215 20.73 9.15 -6.40
C ALA A 215 22.11 9.85 -6.47
N ARG A 216 22.27 10.85 -7.35
CA ARG A 216 23.45 11.73 -7.44
C ARG A 216 23.19 13.14 -6.90
N VAL A 217 21.95 13.42 -6.49
CA VAL A 217 21.52 14.70 -5.91
C VAL A 217 21.32 14.49 -4.42
N SER A 218 22.32 14.86 -3.62
CA SER A 218 22.19 14.86 -2.16
C SER A 218 21.22 15.97 -1.73
N SER A 219 20.06 15.59 -1.19
CA SER A 219 19.36 16.43 -0.22
C SER A 219 20.31 16.77 0.93
N ALA A 220 20.21 17.99 1.46
CA ALA A 220 20.76 18.30 2.76
C ALA A 220 19.61 18.19 3.76
N GLU A 221 19.61 17.12 4.55
CA GLU A 221 18.72 16.97 5.68
C GLU A 221 19.12 17.95 6.80
N ASP A 222 18.18 18.24 7.71
CA ASP A 222 18.33 19.16 8.86
C ASP A 222 18.82 20.59 8.52
N VAL A 223 18.63 21.04 7.28
CA VAL A 223 18.91 22.43 6.86
C VAL A 223 17.63 23.27 6.91
N CYS A 224 17.68 24.35 7.67
CA CYS A 224 16.56 25.29 7.85
C CYS A 224 16.89 26.68 7.24
N PRO A 225 15.98 27.30 6.45
CA PRO A 225 14.70 26.76 5.98
C PRO A 225 14.90 25.60 5.00
N VAL A 226 13.89 24.71 4.94
CA VAL A 226 13.93 23.46 4.18
C VAL A 226 14.44 23.67 2.75
N PRO A 227 15.53 23.01 2.33
CA PRO A 227 16.03 23.13 0.96
C PRO A 227 15.07 22.47 -0.02
N LYS A 228 15.02 22.98 -1.26
CA LYS A 228 14.21 22.38 -2.32
C LYS A 228 14.60 20.90 -2.50
N PRO A 229 13.63 19.96 -2.51
CA PRO A 229 13.95 18.56 -2.77
C PRO A 229 14.49 18.39 -4.21
N ALA A 230 15.09 17.23 -4.48
CA ALA A 230 15.50 16.87 -5.83
C ALA A 230 14.27 16.75 -6.74
N VAL A 231 14.36 17.30 -7.96
CA VAL A 231 13.28 17.29 -8.95
C VAL A 231 13.83 16.84 -10.30
N VAL A 232 13.14 15.90 -10.95
CA VAL A 232 13.40 15.51 -12.34
C VAL A 232 12.90 16.60 -13.26
N SER A 233 13.81 17.29 -13.95
CA SER A 233 13.44 18.43 -14.79
C SER A 233 12.69 18.00 -16.06
N ARG A 234 11.97 18.92 -16.69
CA ARG A 234 11.21 18.64 -17.95
C ARG A 234 12.06 18.00 -19.05
N THR A 235 13.34 18.34 -19.15
CA THR A 235 14.23 17.68 -20.13
C THR A 235 14.54 16.24 -19.73
N ASP A 236 14.66 15.97 -18.43
CA ASP A 236 15.18 14.72 -17.88
C ASP A 236 14.12 13.61 -17.78
N TRP A 237 12.82 13.96 -17.64
CA TRP A 237 11.72 13.01 -17.88
C TRP A 237 11.30 12.90 -19.36
N GLY A 238 11.90 13.71 -20.23
CA GLY A 238 11.72 13.63 -21.68
C GLY A 238 10.52 14.40 -22.24
N CYS A 239 10.18 15.56 -21.70
CA CYS A 239 9.17 16.45 -22.27
C CYS A 239 9.51 16.80 -23.73
N PRO A 240 8.58 16.62 -24.69
CA PRO A 240 8.81 17.01 -26.08
C PRO A 240 9.05 18.51 -26.29
N ASP A 241 8.44 19.38 -25.47
CA ASP A 241 8.70 20.83 -25.46
C ASP A 241 9.94 21.22 -24.62
N GLY A 242 10.58 20.24 -23.96
CA GLY A 242 11.68 20.44 -23.01
C GLY A 242 11.33 21.47 -21.93
N GLN A 243 12.27 22.35 -21.61
CA GLN A 243 12.12 23.43 -20.62
C GLN A 243 11.27 24.63 -21.10
N SER A 244 10.30 24.40 -21.97
CA SER A 244 9.41 25.45 -22.49
C SER A 244 7.95 25.01 -22.55
N SER A 245 7.05 26.00 -22.64
CA SER A 245 5.73 25.83 -23.24
C SER A 245 5.64 26.77 -24.44
N PRO A 246 5.81 26.28 -25.68
CA PRO A 246 5.67 27.08 -26.90
C PRO A 246 4.20 27.39 -27.21
N HIS A 247 3.26 26.59 -26.68
CA HIS A 247 1.83 26.72 -26.93
C HIS A 247 1.12 27.69 -25.97
N ARG A 248 1.61 27.87 -24.74
CA ARG A 248 1.06 28.85 -23.78
C ARG A 248 2.16 29.44 -22.89
N SER A 249 2.56 30.68 -23.18
CA SER A 249 3.59 31.38 -22.42
C SER A 249 3.30 31.41 -20.91
N PRO A 250 4.28 31.13 -20.04
CA PRO A 250 4.13 31.17 -18.58
C PRO A 250 3.59 32.50 -18.05
N GLN A 251 2.78 32.42 -16.99
CA GLN A 251 2.24 33.55 -16.23
C GLN A 251 2.46 33.29 -14.75
N TYR A 252 2.57 34.33 -13.94
CA TYR A 252 3.05 34.23 -12.56
C TYR A 252 2.14 34.95 -11.57
N ALA A 253 1.93 34.34 -10.41
CA ALA A 253 1.25 34.94 -9.26
C ALA A 253 2.00 34.54 -7.97
N PRO A 254 1.96 35.36 -6.89
CA PRO A 254 2.46 34.92 -5.60
C PRO A 254 1.68 33.71 -5.10
N VAL A 255 2.35 32.59 -4.90
CA VAL A 255 1.75 31.39 -4.29
C VAL A 255 1.41 31.67 -2.82
N THR A 256 0.17 31.39 -2.45
CA THR A 256 -0.41 31.53 -1.10
C THR A 256 -1.02 30.23 -0.58
N HIS A 257 -1.28 29.26 -1.47
CA HIS A 257 -1.85 27.95 -1.14
C HIS A 257 -1.14 26.84 -1.94
N ILE A 258 -1.21 25.60 -1.46
CA ILE A 258 -0.81 24.39 -2.18
C ILE A 258 -2.05 23.53 -2.35
N ILE A 259 -2.39 23.19 -3.60
CA ILE A 259 -3.59 22.41 -3.93
C ILE A 259 -3.18 21.03 -4.42
N LEU A 260 -3.63 19.99 -3.72
CA LEU A 260 -3.30 18.60 -3.98
C LEU A 260 -4.35 17.96 -4.89
N HIS A 261 -3.88 17.17 -5.86
CA HIS A 261 -4.70 16.47 -6.84
C HIS A 261 -4.22 15.03 -7.06
N GLN A 262 -5.14 14.12 -7.39
CA GLN A 262 -4.81 12.88 -8.09
C GLN A 262 -4.88 13.10 -9.61
N THR A 263 -4.21 12.24 -10.37
CA THR A 263 -4.12 12.34 -11.83
C THR A 263 -5.13 11.48 -12.58
N GLU A 264 -5.92 10.66 -11.88
CA GLU A 264 -6.89 9.70 -12.45
C GLU A 264 -6.18 8.69 -13.38
N THR A 265 -5.14 8.04 -12.84
CA THR A 265 -4.32 7.04 -13.55
C THR A 265 -4.12 5.77 -12.72
N PRO A 266 -3.90 4.58 -13.32
CA PRO A 266 -3.51 3.39 -12.58
C PRO A 266 -2.25 3.57 -11.70
N ASN A 267 -2.24 2.92 -10.54
CA ASN A 267 -1.16 2.97 -9.55
C ASN A 267 -0.04 1.96 -9.81
N ASN A 268 0.10 1.45 -11.04
CA ASN A 268 1.23 0.61 -11.45
C ASN A 268 1.59 0.87 -12.92
N THR A 269 2.83 0.53 -13.32
CA THR A 269 3.35 0.76 -14.68
C THR A 269 3.21 -0.45 -15.61
N TYR A 270 2.60 -1.54 -15.15
CA TYR A 270 2.53 -2.80 -15.87
C TYR A 270 1.58 -2.68 -17.10
N PRO A 271 1.90 -3.29 -18.25
CA PRO A 271 3.03 -4.20 -18.49
C PRO A 271 4.28 -3.55 -19.10
N TYR A 272 4.24 -2.28 -19.52
CA TYR A 272 5.21 -1.73 -20.48
C TYR A 272 5.56 -0.23 -20.30
N GLN A 273 5.27 0.41 -19.15
CA GLN A 273 5.56 1.84 -18.93
C GLN A 273 6.65 2.12 -17.89
N SER A 274 7.11 3.38 -17.86
CA SER A 274 7.84 4.01 -16.76
C SER A 274 7.01 5.17 -16.19
N TRP A 275 7.24 5.61 -14.94
CA TRP A 275 6.55 6.76 -14.35
C TRP A 275 6.78 8.06 -15.13
N ALA A 276 7.93 8.24 -15.76
CA ALA A 276 8.13 9.30 -16.73
C ALA A 276 7.26 9.15 -18.01
N GLY A 277 6.90 7.93 -18.40
CA GLY A 277 5.89 7.66 -19.44
C GLY A 277 4.49 8.10 -19.04
N TRP A 278 4.11 7.88 -17.78
CA TRP A 278 2.88 8.42 -17.20
C TRP A 278 2.87 9.96 -17.23
N VAL A 279 3.96 10.61 -16.82
CA VAL A 279 4.13 12.07 -16.93
C VAL A 279 4.05 12.55 -18.39
N ARG A 280 4.65 11.84 -19.35
CA ARG A 280 4.54 12.18 -20.79
C ARG A 280 3.11 12.05 -21.31
N SER A 281 2.33 11.07 -20.84
CA SER A 281 0.92 10.88 -21.23
C SER A 281 0.01 11.95 -20.62
N VAL A 282 0.16 12.24 -19.32
CA VAL A 282 -0.55 13.33 -18.64
C VAL A 282 -0.18 14.71 -19.21
N TRP A 283 1.08 14.91 -19.62
CA TRP A 283 1.49 16.09 -20.37
C TRP A 283 0.82 16.15 -21.75
N ASN A 284 0.84 15.06 -22.53
CA ASN A 284 0.30 15.05 -23.89
C ASN A 284 -1.21 15.29 -23.90
N TYR A 285 -1.93 14.65 -22.99
CA TYR A 285 -3.35 14.83 -22.75
C TYR A 285 -3.70 16.31 -22.54
N HIS A 286 -3.14 16.92 -21.50
CA HIS A 286 -3.39 18.33 -21.19
C HIS A 286 -2.89 19.26 -22.31
N ALA A 287 -1.62 19.16 -22.71
CA ALA A 287 -0.98 20.11 -23.60
C ALA A 287 -1.58 20.09 -25.03
N ASN A 288 -1.69 18.89 -25.62
CA ASN A 288 -2.05 18.70 -27.03
C ASN A 288 -3.50 18.30 -27.22
N VAL A 289 -3.96 17.26 -26.52
CA VAL A 289 -5.28 16.66 -26.76
C VAL A 289 -6.39 17.61 -26.30
N LEU A 290 -6.31 18.13 -25.07
CA LEU A 290 -7.23 19.15 -24.54
C LEU A 290 -6.89 20.58 -25.01
N ARG A 291 -5.72 20.79 -25.64
CA ARG A 291 -5.14 22.08 -26.04
C ARG A 291 -4.94 23.08 -24.89
N TRP A 292 -4.62 22.65 -23.67
CA TRP A 292 -4.27 23.54 -22.56
C TRP A 292 -2.89 24.21 -22.73
N GLY A 293 -2.05 23.67 -23.62
CA GLY A 293 -0.75 24.20 -24.03
C GLY A 293 0.44 23.81 -23.14
N ASP A 294 0.19 23.21 -21.98
CA ASP A 294 1.16 22.49 -21.15
C ASP A 294 0.41 21.67 -20.09
N VAL A 295 1.12 20.82 -19.33
CA VAL A 295 0.57 20.11 -18.17
C VAL A 295 -0.02 21.07 -17.12
N GLY A 296 -1.09 20.63 -16.44
CA GLY A 296 -1.85 21.44 -15.50
C GLY A 296 -1.14 21.74 -14.18
N TYR A 297 -0.49 20.72 -13.59
CA TYR A 297 0.15 20.78 -12.28
C TYR A 297 1.54 21.43 -12.33
N ASN A 298 1.96 22.09 -11.24
CA ASN A 298 3.33 22.59 -11.11
C ASN A 298 4.33 21.45 -10.92
N TYR A 299 3.92 20.43 -10.16
CA TYR A 299 4.71 19.23 -9.87
C TYR A 299 3.84 17.98 -10.00
N LEU A 300 4.46 16.85 -10.30
CA LEU A 300 3.85 15.54 -10.19
C LEU A 300 4.72 14.65 -9.30
N ILE A 301 4.12 13.70 -8.56
CA ILE A 301 4.84 12.78 -7.67
C ILE A 301 4.39 11.35 -7.99
N ASP A 302 5.32 10.43 -8.21
CA ASP A 302 5.01 9.01 -8.45
C ASP A 302 5.02 8.15 -7.15
N PRO A 303 4.51 6.91 -7.19
CA PRO A 303 4.55 5.99 -6.04
C PRO A 303 5.96 5.60 -5.54
N ASN A 304 7.03 5.97 -6.23
CA ASN A 304 8.40 5.82 -5.74
C ASN A 304 8.92 7.09 -5.04
N GLY A 305 8.11 8.14 -4.94
CA GLY A 305 8.49 9.45 -4.39
C GLY A 305 9.20 10.37 -5.37
N VAL A 306 9.34 10.00 -6.65
CA VAL A 306 10.04 10.85 -7.62
C VAL A 306 9.20 12.09 -7.91
N ILE A 307 9.76 13.27 -7.64
CA ILE A 307 9.15 14.56 -7.94
C ILE A 307 9.54 14.97 -9.37
N TYR A 308 8.55 15.13 -10.23
CA TYR A 308 8.71 15.61 -11.60
C TYR A 308 8.33 17.09 -11.70
N GLU A 309 9.16 17.87 -12.39
CA GLU A 309 8.82 19.22 -12.79
C GLU A 309 7.67 19.17 -13.80
N GLY A 310 6.50 19.65 -13.39
CA GLY A 310 5.32 19.74 -14.24
C GLY A 310 5.43 20.94 -15.18
N ARG A 311 4.61 21.95 -14.94
CA ARG A 311 4.40 23.10 -15.83
C ARG A 311 5.66 23.97 -16.03
N ALA A 312 5.99 24.27 -17.28
CA ALA A 312 7.12 25.12 -17.64
C ALA A 312 6.98 26.54 -17.08
N GLY A 313 8.06 27.08 -16.54
CA GLY A 313 8.13 28.44 -16.01
C GLY A 313 8.66 28.52 -14.57
N GLY A 314 8.74 27.39 -13.87
CA GLY A 314 9.27 27.31 -12.51
C GLY A 314 8.24 27.64 -11.41
N ASP A 315 8.75 27.86 -10.21
CA ASP A 315 8.05 27.54 -8.95
C ASP A 315 6.79 28.36 -8.63
N ASP A 316 6.58 29.48 -9.31
CA ASP A 316 5.42 30.39 -9.14
C ASP A 316 4.56 30.51 -10.42
N VAL A 317 4.70 29.58 -11.38
CA VAL A 317 3.88 29.59 -12.60
C VAL A 317 2.41 29.24 -12.29
N ILE A 318 1.48 30.01 -12.83
CA ILE A 318 0.03 29.77 -12.71
C ILE A 318 -0.33 28.49 -13.46
N GLY A 319 -0.94 27.54 -12.75
CA GLY A 319 -1.33 26.22 -13.23
C GLY A 319 -2.60 26.17 -14.10
N ILE A 320 -3.06 24.94 -14.35
CA ILE A 320 -4.38 24.60 -14.93
C ILE A 320 -4.86 23.29 -14.27
N HIS A 321 -5.40 23.39 -13.06
CA HIS A 321 -5.75 22.27 -12.18
C HIS A 321 -7.04 22.52 -11.36
N ASP A 322 -7.48 23.78 -11.19
CA ASP A 322 -8.73 24.13 -10.51
C ASP A 322 -9.46 25.31 -11.21
N THR A 323 -10.58 25.75 -10.63
CA THR A 323 -11.43 26.84 -11.18
C THR A 323 -10.70 28.21 -11.27
N TYR A 324 -9.67 28.45 -10.46
CA TYR A 324 -9.02 29.75 -10.28
C TYR A 324 -7.53 29.75 -10.67
N ASN A 325 -6.75 28.74 -10.27
CA ASN A 325 -5.31 28.49 -10.55
C ASN A 325 -4.29 29.57 -10.11
N SER A 326 -4.70 30.82 -9.99
CA SER A 326 -3.84 31.96 -9.69
C SER A 326 -3.70 32.13 -8.19
N GLY A 327 -2.48 31.95 -7.67
CA GLY A 327 -2.20 32.07 -6.23
C GLY A 327 -1.95 30.73 -5.54
N SER A 328 -1.90 29.63 -6.30
CA SER A 328 -1.62 28.27 -5.83
C SER A 328 -0.38 27.66 -6.49
N MET A 329 0.20 26.65 -5.85
CA MET A 329 1.06 25.66 -6.49
C MET A 329 0.35 24.30 -6.43
N ALA A 330 0.23 23.59 -7.54
CA ALA A 330 -0.43 22.29 -7.59
C ALA A 330 0.52 21.10 -7.66
N ILE A 331 0.20 20.06 -6.91
CA ILE A 331 0.89 18.77 -6.88
C ILE A 331 -0.09 17.70 -7.39
N GLY A 332 0.25 17.04 -8.50
CA GLY A 332 -0.50 15.93 -9.07
C GLY A 332 0.12 14.58 -8.71
N PHE A 333 -0.52 13.83 -7.81
CA PHE A 333 -0.11 12.48 -7.44
C PHE A 333 -0.47 11.49 -8.56
N ILE A 334 0.53 10.74 -9.03
CA ILE A 334 0.41 9.81 -10.17
C ILE A 334 -0.25 8.52 -9.67
N GLY A 335 -1.56 8.39 -9.91
CA GLY A 335 -2.36 7.28 -9.40
C GLY A 335 -3.85 7.62 -9.21
N CYS A 336 -4.57 6.64 -8.68
CA CYS A 336 -5.94 6.69 -8.19
C CYS A 336 -5.94 6.38 -6.69
N TYR A 337 -6.49 7.28 -5.88
CA TYR A 337 -6.37 7.29 -4.41
C TYR A 337 -7.73 7.48 -3.73
N GLY A 338 -8.79 6.90 -4.31
CA GLY A 338 -10.15 6.91 -3.80
C GLY A 338 -11.07 7.79 -4.66
N ASN A 339 -12.32 7.35 -4.83
CA ASN A 339 -13.38 8.07 -5.57
C ASN A 339 -12.94 8.58 -6.95
N CYS A 340 -12.14 7.79 -7.66
CA CYS A 340 -11.76 8.03 -9.04
C CYS A 340 -12.97 7.76 -9.94
N ASP A 341 -13.21 8.61 -10.95
CA ASP A 341 -14.45 8.54 -11.75
C ASP A 341 -14.41 7.39 -12.76
N ASP A 342 -13.24 7.07 -13.31
CA ASP A 342 -13.09 6.07 -14.37
C ASP A 342 -13.13 4.63 -13.78
N PRO A 343 -14.11 3.78 -14.17
CA PRO A 343 -14.27 2.43 -13.64
C PRO A 343 -13.21 1.42 -14.11
N ARG A 344 -12.19 1.85 -14.87
CA ARG A 344 -10.97 1.07 -15.20
C ARG A 344 -9.91 1.17 -14.09
N LEU A 345 -10.08 2.08 -13.14
CA LEU A 345 -9.07 2.40 -12.13
C LEU A 345 -9.33 1.67 -10.80
N THR A 346 -8.28 1.04 -10.26
CA THR A 346 -8.28 0.51 -8.90
C THR A 346 -7.71 1.57 -7.95
N THR A 347 -8.39 1.82 -6.84
CA THR A 347 -7.88 2.70 -5.76
C THR A 347 -6.74 2.05 -4.99
N ALA A 348 -5.73 2.84 -4.63
CA ALA A 348 -4.66 2.46 -3.69
C ALA A 348 -4.57 3.43 -2.48
N GLU A 349 -3.73 3.08 -1.50
CA GLU A 349 -3.18 4.05 -0.54
C GLU A 349 -1.94 4.74 -1.17
N PRO A 350 -1.64 6.01 -0.82
CA PRO A 350 -0.37 6.64 -1.15
C PRO A 350 0.80 5.94 -0.43
N THR A 351 1.91 5.74 -1.14
CA THR A 351 3.12 5.11 -0.58
C THR A 351 3.88 6.06 0.35
N GLN A 352 4.64 5.54 1.31
CA GLN A 352 5.39 6.40 2.24
C GLN A 352 6.37 7.34 1.49
N ALA A 353 7.09 6.84 0.49
CA ALA A 353 7.98 7.66 -0.34
C ALA A 353 7.26 8.83 -1.06
N MET A 354 5.99 8.62 -1.48
CA MET A 354 5.13 9.68 -2.01
C MET A 354 4.71 10.68 -0.91
N LEU A 355 4.39 10.21 0.29
CA LEU A 355 4.03 11.05 1.45
C LEU A 355 5.20 11.93 1.90
N ASP A 356 6.39 11.37 2.03
CA ASP A 356 7.61 12.06 2.47
C ASP A 356 8.04 13.13 1.46
N SER A 357 8.05 12.76 0.17
CA SER A 357 8.45 13.66 -0.91
C SER A 357 7.47 14.81 -1.10
N ALA A 358 6.17 14.56 -0.87
CA ALA A 358 5.17 15.62 -0.79
C ALA A 358 5.38 16.53 0.42
N ALA A 359 5.62 15.97 1.62
CA ALA A 359 5.88 16.75 2.83
C ALA A 359 7.12 17.66 2.65
N HIS A 360 8.22 17.14 2.08
CA HIS A 360 9.42 17.94 1.76
C HIS A 360 9.11 19.06 0.75
N LEU A 361 8.44 18.74 -0.37
CA LEU A 361 8.09 19.72 -1.39
C LEU A 361 7.16 20.82 -0.85
N MET A 362 6.20 20.46 -0.02
CA MET A 362 5.31 21.41 0.63
C MET A 362 6.06 22.26 1.66
N ALA A 363 6.91 21.66 2.48
CA ALA A 363 7.69 22.35 3.51
C ALA A 363 8.64 23.39 2.92
N TRP A 364 9.44 23.03 1.91
CA TRP A 364 10.24 24.01 1.17
C TRP A 364 9.37 25.12 0.57
N LYS A 365 8.17 24.81 0.05
CA LYS A 365 7.32 25.81 -0.61
C LYS A 365 6.68 26.80 0.37
N VAL A 366 6.16 26.35 1.51
CA VAL A 366 5.59 27.27 2.52
C VAL A 366 6.69 28.09 3.19
N GLY A 367 7.85 27.49 3.48
CA GLY A 367 9.04 28.20 3.97
C GLY A 367 9.58 29.25 2.99
N GLN A 368 9.59 28.95 1.68
CA GLN A 368 9.91 29.92 0.62
C GLN A 368 8.95 31.13 0.60
N LYS A 369 7.72 30.97 1.10
CA LYS A 369 6.64 31.96 0.99
C LYS A 369 6.23 32.59 2.32
N GLU A 370 6.90 32.26 3.42
CA GLU A 370 6.55 32.71 4.78
C GLU A 370 5.07 32.39 5.12
N LEU A 371 4.58 31.22 4.69
CA LEU A 371 3.21 30.75 4.92
C LEU A 371 3.15 29.80 6.12
N ASP A 372 2.13 29.96 6.95
CA ASP A 372 1.76 29.03 8.01
C ASP A 372 0.93 27.87 7.42
N PRO A 373 1.41 26.62 7.45
CA PRO A 373 0.71 25.46 6.86
C PRO A 373 -0.51 24.99 7.63
N LEU A 374 -0.61 25.32 8.93
CA LEU A 374 -1.77 25.04 9.78
C LEU A 374 -2.89 26.08 9.55
N SER A 375 -2.51 27.29 9.10
CA SER A 375 -3.47 28.36 8.86
C SER A 375 -4.45 28.08 7.71
N SER A 376 -5.59 28.79 7.77
CA SER A 376 -6.54 28.90 6.66
C SER A 376 -6.66 30.35 6.21
N SER A 377 -6.72 30.58 4.90
CA SER A 377 -6.71 31.92 4.31
C SER A 377 -7.69 32.05 3.14
N ALA A 378 -7.82 33.25 2.58
CA ALA A 378 -8.80 33.54 1.54
C ALA A 378 -8.29 33.18 0.14
N TYR A 379 -8.91 32.18 -0.51
CA TYR A 379 -8.67 31.80 -1.89
C TYR A 379 -9.91 32.10 -2.74
N HIS A 380 -9.82 33.17 -3.56
CA HIS A 380 -10.87 33.63 -4.50
C HIS A 380 -12.29 33.82 -3.93
N GLY A 381 -12.40 34.06 -2.62
CA GLY A 381 -13.68 34.29 -1.91
C GLY A 381 -14.10 33.15 -0.99
N HIS A 382 -13.47 31.98 -1.12
CA HIS A 382 -13.54 30.88 -0.15
C HIS A 382 -12.48 31.07 0.93
N THR A 383 -12.67 30.43 2.08
CA THR A 383 -11.62 30.32 3.12
C THR A 383 -11.23 28.85 3.22
N ILE A 384 -9.97 28.54 2.90
CA ILE A 384 -9.46 27.16 2.83
C ILE A 384 -8.11 27.07 3.57
N PRO A 385 -7.69 25.89 4.03
CA PRO A 385 -6.35 25.67 4.56
C PRO A 385 -5.26 26.00 3.55
N VAL A 386 -4.07 26.44 4.00
CA VAL A 386 -2.93 26.74 3.12
C VAL A 386 -2.48 25.52 2.31
N ILE A 387 -2.64 24.31 2.86
CA ILE A 387 -2.49 23.04 2.13
C ILE A 387 -3.87 22.39 2.04
N ALA A 388 -4.42 22.29 0.83
CA ALA A 388 -5.81 21.89 0.57
C ALA A 388 -5.91 20.86 -0.57
N GLY A 389 -7.04 20.16 -0.68
CA GLY A 389 -7.35 19.28 -1.81
C GLY A 389 -8.11 20.00 -2.93
N GLY A 390 -8.08 19.47 -4.15
CA GLY A 390 -8.86 20.00 -5.28
C GLY A 390 -10.36 20.17 -4.96
N ARG A 391 -10.94 19.25 -4.19
CA ARG A 391 -12.32 19.27 -3.69
C ARG A 391 -12.67 20.44 -2.76
N ASP A 392 -11.67 21.07 -2.12
CA ASP A 392 -11.86 22.27 -1.29
C ASP A 392 -12.07 23.54 -2.14
N VAL A 393 -11.82 23.44 -3.46
CA VAL A 393 -11.73 24.57 -4.39
C VAL A 393 -12.74 24.48 -5.53
N THR A 394 -12.95 23.26 -6.04
CA THR A 394 -13.73 22.97 -7.25
C THR A 394 -14.57 21.70 -7.02
N TRP A 395 -15.69 21.56 -7.72
CA TRP A 395 -16.48 20.33 -7.67
C TRP A 395 -15.72 19.18 -8.38
N THR A 396 -15.02 18.37 -7.59
CA THR A 396 -14.24 17.20 -8.03
C THR A 396 -14.04 16.25 -6.84
N THR A 397 -13.77 14.97 -7.11
CA THR A 397 -13.32 14.01 -6.10
C THR A 397 -11.83 14.13 -5.78
N SER A 398 -11.03 14.81 -6.63
CA SER A 398 -9.59 15.03 -6.43
C SER A 398 -9.29 15.69 -5.05
N PRO A 399 -8.30 15.23 -4.27
CA PRO A 399 -7.20 14.32 -4.62
C PRO A 399 -7.50 12.82 -4.35
N GLY A 400 -8.77 12.44 -4.24
CA GLY A 400 -9.17 11.12 -3.77
C GLY A 400 -9.10 11.01 -2.24
N ASP A 401 -9.94 10.13 -1.68
CA ASP A 401 -10.18 10.06 -0.23
C ASP A 401 -8.93 9.67 0.57
N ASN A 402 -8.09 8.79 0.05
CA ASN A 402 -6.94 8.24 0.79
C ASN A 402 -5.81 9.27 0.90
N ILE A 403 -5.67 10.17 -0.08
CA ILE A 403 -4.78 11.34 0.01
C ILE A 403 -5.44 12.47 0.82
N TYR A 404 -6.74 12.71 0.64
CA TYR A 404 -7.47 13.74 1.38
C TYR A 404 -7.42 13.50 2.91
N LYS A 405 -7.51 12.24 3.35
CA LYS A 405 -7.32 11.83 4.77
C LYS A 405 -5.94 12.18 5.34
N LYS A 406 -4.89 12.32 4.52
CA LYS A 406 -3.52 12.69 4.98
C LYS A 406 -3.33 14.20 5.12
N LEU A 407 -4.26 15.05 4.65
CA LEU A 407 -4.12 16.51 4.71
C LEU A 407 -3.85 17.08 6.12
N PRO A 408 -4.50 16.63 7.21
CA PRO A 408 -4.16 17.11 8.56
C PRO A 408 -2.73 16.77 8.95
N TYR A 409 -2.35 15.47 8.85
CA TYR A 409 -1.01 14.97 9.13
C TYR A 409 0.09 15.71 8.35
N TRP A 410 -0.13 15.96 7.06
CA TRP A 410 0.81 16.72 6.25
C TRP A 410 0.95 18.19 6.69
N ARG A 411 -0.09 18.84 7.23
CA ARG A 411 0.04 20.23 7.71
C ARG A 411 0.92 20.29 8.95
N GLU A 412 0.75 19.36 9.89
CA GLU A 412 1.62 19.21 11.06
C GLU A 412 3.07 18.89 10.64
N GLN A 413 3.28 17.85 9.82
CA GLN A 413 4.62 17.49 9.33
C GLN A 413 5.32 18.59 8.50
N VAL A 414 4.54 19.48 7.88
CA VAL A 414 5.05 20.65 7.16
C VAL A 414 5.29 21.84 8.10
N ALA A 415 4.61 21.93 9.24
CA ALA A 415 4.92 22.84 10.34
C ALA A 415 6.22 22.41 11.04
N ASP A 416 6.31 21.14 11.46
CA ASP A 416 7.48 20.53 12.11
C ASP A 416 8.76 20.80 11.31
N LYS A 417 8.73 20.54 10.00
CA LYS A 417 9.88 20.74 9.11
C LYS A 417 10.26 22.21 8.90
N ASN A 418 9.41 23.17 9.27
CA ASN A 418 9.66 24.61 9.10
C ASN A 418 9.92 25.38 10.40
N ASP A 419 9.67 24.83 11.59
CA ASP A 419 10.02 25.54 12.83
C ASP A 419 11.52 25.47 13.13
N CYS A 420 12.26 26.42 12.54
CA CYS A 420 13.68 26.60 12.79
C CYS A 420 14.02 27.09 14.22
N ASN A 421 13.07 27.18 15.16
CA ASN A 421 13.26 27.60 16.55
C ASN A 421 12.63 26.66 17.60
N SER A 422 12.03 25.53 17.22
CA SER A 422 11.40 24.59 18.16
C SER A 422 12.42 23.87 19.03
N THR A 423 12.79 24.47 20.16
CA THR A 423 13.44 23.77 21.28
C THR A 423 12.47 22.92 22.11
N GLU A 424 11.16 23.05 21.86
CA GLU A 424 10.18 22.05 22.28
C GLU A 424 10.16 20.93 21.24
N LEU A 425 10.88 19.84 21.55
CA LEU A 425 10.68 18.56 20.87
C LEU A 425 9.22 18.11 21.03
N PRO A 426 8.61 17.45 20.03
CA PRO A 426 7.27 16.89 20.19
C PRO A 426 7.24 15.97 21.41
N ALA A 427 6.20 16.12 22.25
CA ALA A 427 6.09 15.41 23.51
C ALA A 427 6.06 13.89 23.27
N CYS A 428 7.19 13.23 23.52
CA CYS A 428 7.43 11.86 23.10
C CYS A 428 7.07 10.84 24.20
N GLN A 429 6.68 9.65 23.77
CA GLN A 429 6.50 8.46 24.58
C GLN A 429 7.31 7.29 24.00
N ILE A 430 7.82 6.43 24.88
CA ILE A 430 8.43 5.15 24.48
C ILE A 430 7.29 4.15 24.27
N THR A 431 7.04 3.76 23.02
CA THR A 431 5.98 2.81 22.64
C THR A 431 6.47 1.35 22.61
N GLY A 432 7.75 1.12 22.89
CA GLY A 432 8.31 -0.22 23.03
C GLY A 432 9.81 -0.23 23.26
N ILE A 433 10.29 -1.24 23.98
CA ILE A 433 11.71 -1.53 24.17
C ILE A 433 11.90 -3.01 23.85
N ILE A 434 12.69 -3.30 22.83
CA ILE A 434 12.95 -4.65 22.32
C ILE A 434 14.41 -4.98 22.55
N PHE A 435 14.68 -6.09 23.24
CA PHE A 435 16.02 -6.64 23.43
C PHE A 435 16.29 -7.69 22.34
N ASP A 436 17.51 -7.73 21.79
CA ASP A 436 17.86 -8.70 20.74
C ASP A 436 17.89 -10.16 21.23
N GLN A 437 17.99 -10.39 22.54
CA GLN A 437 18.08 -11.73 23.15
C GLN A 437 17.37 -11.77 24.52
N GLU A 438 16.77 -12.93 24.86
CA GLU A 438 16.05 -13.11 26.14
C GLU A 438 16.96 -13.18 27.39
N SER A 439 18.25 -13.51 27.23
CA SER A 439 19.21 -13.57 28.34
C SER A 439 20.66 -13.45 27.85
N TYR A 440 21.48 -12.70 28.58
CA TYR A 440 22.85 -12.37 28.17
C TYR A 440 23.89 -12.96 29.12
N GLN A 441 25.03 -13.37 28.58
CA GLN A 441 26.23 -13.77 29.32
C GLN A 441 27.18 -12.55 29.49
N VAL A 442 28.11 -12.65 30.43
CA VAL A 442 29.14 -11.62 30.63
C VAL A 442 30.09 -11.58 29.43
N GLY A 443 30.18 -10.42 28.79
CA GLY A 443 30.95 -10.18 27.57
C GLY A 443 30.12 -10.08 26.29
N ASP A 444 28.83 -10.44 26.33
CA ASP A 444 27.93 -10.27 25.19
C ASP A 444 27.64 -8.78 24.95
N THR A 445 27.36 -8.40 23.70
CA THR A 445 26.82 -7.07 23.38
C THR A 445 25.30 -7.18 23.37
N ILE A 446 24.66 -6.39 24.23
CA ILE A 446 23.22 -6.23 24.35
C ILE A 446 22.81 -5.18 23.33
N ASN A 447 21.95 -5.53 22.38
CA ASN A 447 21.39 -4.60 21.42
C ASN A 447 19.92 -4.34 21.79
N VAL A 448 19.57 -3.06 21.95
CA VAL A 448 18.23 -2.64 22.36
C VAL A 448 17.66 -1.73 21.28
N THR A 449 16.49 -2.08 20.76
CA THR A 449 15.70 -1.22 19.88
C THR A 449 14.60 -0.53 20.70
N VAL A 450 14.61 0.80 20.73
CA VAL A 450 13.55 1.61 21.35
C VAL A 450 12.65 2.17 20.26
N ARG A 451 11.34 2.14 20.51
CA ARG A 451 10.33 2.81 19.68
C ARG A 451 9.89 4.13 20.32
N LEU A 452 9.93 5.22 19.55
CA LEU A 452 9.44 6.54 19.96
C LEU A 452 8.28 7.00 19.09
N ALA A 453 7.25 7.53 19.75
CA ALA A 453 6.12 8.20 19.12
C ALA A 453 5.76 9.51 19.84
N ASP A 454 4.97 10.36 19.19
CA ASP A 454 4.28 11.48 19.86
C ASP A 454 3.12 10.97 20.75
N GLN A 455 2.44 11.88 21.46
CA GLN A 455 1.28 11.54 22.30
C GLN A 455 0.02 11.09 21.51
N LEU A 456 0.07 11.03 20.18
CA LEU A 456 -0.99 10.53 19.30
C LEU A 456 -0.63 9.18 18.66
N GLY A 457 0.59 8.67 18.88
CA GLY A 457 1.09 7.40 18.36
C GLY A 457 1.87 7.48 17.05
N ASN A 458 2.15 8.67 16.52
CA ASN A 458 2.90 8.83 15.28
C ASN A 458 4.42 8.64 15.52
N PRO A 459 5.13 7.84 14.70
CA PRO A 459 6.55 7.52 14.93
C PRO A 459 7.48 8.73 14.71
N LEU A 460 8.37 8.99 15.68
CA LEU A 460 9.26 10.16 15.67
C LEU A 460 10.64 9.84 15.07
N SER A 461 11.07 10.61 14.08
CA SER A 461 12.44 10.57 13.51
C SER A 461 13.33 11.69 14.07
N GLY A 462 14.65 11.50 14.04
CA GLY A 462 15.64 12.53 14.41
C GLY A 462 15.80 12.83 15.91
N ALA A 463 15.15 12.10 16.81
CA ALA A 463 15.22 12.37 18.25
C ALA A 463 16.60 12.02 18.85
N GLN A 464 17.08 12.86 19.78
CA GLN A 464 18.21 12.52 20.65
C GLN A 464 17.71 11.66 21.82
N VAL A 465 18.23 10.45 21.96
CA VAL A 465 17.73 9.46 22.93
C VAL A 465 18.88 8.96 23.81
N ASN A 466 18.73 9.08 25.13
CA ASN A 466 19.70 8.62 26.12
C ASN A 466 19.18 7.39 26.85
N ALA A 467 19.99 6.34 26.98
CA ALA A 467 19.65 5.12 27.70
C ALA A 467 20.47 5.00 29.00
N GLN A 468 19.82 4.68 30.12
CA GLN A 468 20.49 4.27 31.36
C GLN A 468 20.05 2.86 31.74
N VAL A 469 21.00 2.03 32.19
CA VAL A 469 20.77 0.62 32.52
C VAL A 469 20.91 0.41 34.02
N THR A 470 19.79 0.12 34.70
CA THR A 470 19.71 -0.11 36.15
C THR A 470 19.25 -1.53 36.48
N ARG A 471 20.02 -2.25 37.31
CA ARG A 471 19.61 -3.57 37.84
C ARG A 471 18.60 -3.38 38.98
N ASN A 472 17.40 -3.94 38.83
CA ASN A 472 16.25 -3.70 39.72
C ASN A 472 16.17 -4.61 40.97
N ASP A 473 17.19 -5.41 41.25
CA ASP A 473 17.14 -6.54 42.22
C ASP A 473 17.32 -6.16 43.71
N ILE A 474 16.98 -4.93 44.12
CA ILE A 474 17.38 -4.38 45.42
C ILE A 474 16.45 -4.80 46.58
N GLU A 475 15.14 -4.95 46.37
CA GLU A 475 14.20 -5.15 47.50
C GLU A 475 14.09 -6.61 47.97
N THR A 476 14.22 -7.61 47.10
CA THR A 476 14.00 -9.03 47.45
C THR A 476 15.20 -9.74 48.07
N LEU A 477 16.40 -9.15 48.04
CA LEU A 477 17.63 -9.75 48.59
C LEU A 477 18.19 -9.07 49.86
N ALA A 478 17.54 -8.02 50.37
CA ALA A 478 17.93 -7.34 51.62
C ALA A 478 17.94 -8.25 52.87
N ALA A 479 17.34 -9.44 52.81
CA ALA A 479 17.17 -10.37 53.93
C ALA A 479 18.43 -11.15 54.37
N THR A 480 19.53 -11.14 53.58
CA THR A 480 20.71 -12.01 53.84
C THR A 480 21.99 -11.26 54.27
N GLY A 481 21.98 -9.93 54.29
CA GLY A 481 23.00 -9.12 54.99
C GLY A 481 24.37 -9.01 54.31
N PHE A 482 24.48 -9.30 53.01
CA PHE A 482 25.67 -8.94 52.22
C PHE A 482 25.54 -7.51 51.69
N GLY A 483 26.43 -6.62 52.15
CA GLY A 483 26.49 -5.25 51.65
C GLY A 483 27.27 -5.16 50.34
N PHE A 484 26.61 -4.71 49.27
CA PHE A 484 27.27 -4.28 48.04
C PHE A 484 27.52 -2.77 48.05
N VAL A 485 28.57 -2.35 47.35
CA VAL A 485 28.96 -0.93 47.25
C VAL A 485 28.30 -0.33 46.02
N ASP A 486 27.59 0.76 46.25
CA ASP A 486 26.92 1.59 45.25
C ASP A 486 27.84 1.90 44.04
N ARG A 487 27.36 1.53 42.85
CA ARG A 487 28.04 1.68 41.56
C ARG A 487 27.03 1.76 40.41
N VAL A 488 26.31 2.87 40.34
CA VAL A 488 25.81 3.37 39.05
C VAL A 488 27.01 3.55 38.11
N GLY A 489 26.86 3.15 36.85
CA GLY A 489 27.86 3.34 35.80
C GLY A 489 27.21 3.96 34.58
N GLU A 490 27.67 5.14 34.18
CA GLU A 490 27.34 5.74 32.88
C GLU A 490 28.06 4.93 31.79
N TYR A 491 27.30 4.53 30.76
CA TYR A 491 27.82 3.88 29.57
C TYR A 491 27.51 4.77 28.36
N ASP A 492 28.57 5.31 27.76
CA ASP A 492 28.51 6.16 26.58
C ASP A 492 28.61 5.27 25.32
N GLY A 493 27.52 5.19 24.55
CA GLY A 493 27.34 4.23 23.46
C GLY A 493 27.08 4.91 22.11
N SER A 494 27.69 4.40 21.04
CA SER A 494 27.57 5.01 19.71
C SER A 494 26.29 4.58 18.99
N TYR A 495 25.44 5.58 18.67
CA TYR A 495 24.30 5.45 17.77
C TYR A 495 24.68 4.96 16.36
N SER A 496 23.80 4.15 15.78
CA SER A 496 23.67 3.97 14.33
C SER A 496 22.21 4.15 13.93
N ASP A 497 21.98 4.88 12.83
CA ASP A 497 20.64 5.08 12.30
C ASP A 497 20.02 3.76 11.81
N THR A 498 18.75 3.54 12.13
CA THR A 498 17.97 2.40 11.62
C THR A 498 17.38 2.68 10.24
N GLY A 499 17.30 3.96 9.85
CA GLY A 499 16.65 4.39 8.61
C GLY A 499 15.12 4.27 8.62
N LEU A 500 14.51 4.02 9.79
CA LEU A 500 13.07 3.87 9.96
C LEU A 500 12.52 4.89 10.98
N PRO A 501 11.49 5.68 10.65
CA PRO A 501 10.87 6.60 11.60
C PRO A 501 10.44 5.88 12.88
N GLY A 502 10.75 6.49 14.03
CA GLY A 502 10.40 5.94 15.34
C GLY A 502 11.33 4.85 15.88
N LEU A 503 12.31 4.32 15.14
CA LEU A 503 13.18 3.23 15.59
C LEU A 503 14.63 3.66 15.89
N TYR A 504 15.12 3.34 17.09
CA TYR A 504 16.46 3.71 17.57
C TYR A 504 17.18 2.49 18.16
N GLU A 505 18.41 2.20 17.74
CA GLU A 505 19.20 1.06 18.23
C GLU A 505 20.39 1.50 19.12
N PHE A 506 20.59 0.80 20.24
CA PHE A 506 21.66 1.04 21.22
C PHE A 506 22.41 -0.26 21.50
N ALA A 507 23.75 -0.22 21.46
CA ALA A 507 24.61 -1.37 21.76
C ALA A 507 25.46 -1.13 23.01
N PHE A 508 25.39 -2.02 24.01
CA PHE A 508 26.21 -1.95 25.22
C PHE A 508 26.70 -3.34 25.69
N THR A 509 27.92 -3.41 26.22
CA THR A 509 28.55 -4.70 26.59
C THR A 509 28.21 -5.11 28.03
N ALA A 510 27.67 -6.32 28.19
CA ALA A 510 27.30 -6.92 29.47
C ALA A 510 28.53 -7.18 30.37
N ALA A 511 28.61 -6.54 31.53
CA ALA A 511 29.75 -6.64 32.44
C ALA A 511 29.32 -6.93 33.90
N ASP A 512 29.43 -8.18 34.35
CA ASP A 512 29.25 -8.56 35.77
C ASP A 512 30.48 -9.27 36.34
N PRO A 513 31.08 -8.78 37.45
CA PRO A 513 32.13 -9.51 38.16
C PRO A 513 31.68 -10.80 38.91
N THR A 514 30.37 -11.10 39.04
CA THR A 514 29.89 -12.32 39.72
C THR A 514 29.83 -13.56 38.83
N ASN A 515 29.90 -13.39 37.50
CA ASN A 515 29.76 -14.47 36.50
C ASN A 515 28.36 -15.14 36.51
N GLU A 516 27.31 -14.40 36.89
CA GLU A 516 25.91 -14.80 36.77
C GLU A 516 25.32 -14.42 35.40
N ARG A 517 24.13 -14.93 35.08
CA ARG A 517 23.40 -14.56 33.85
C ARG A 517 22.53 -13.33 34.10
N PHE A 518 22.53 -12.39 33.16
CA PHE A 518 21.55 -11.32 33.17
C PHE A 518 20.18 -11.87 32.73
N ALA A 519 19.19 -11.76 33.61
CA ALA A 519 17.79 -11.77 33.21
C ALA A 519 17.44 -10.45 32.52
N ALA A 520 16.31 -10.42 31.80
CA ALA A 520 15.79 -9.18 31.22
C ALA A 520 15.65 -8.09 32.31
N CYS A 521 16.27 -6.93 32.10
CA CYS A 521 16.12 -5.81 33.01
C CYS A 521 14.72 -5.21 32.83
N MET A 522 13.91 -5.18 33.89
CA MET A 522 12.66 -4.42 33.86
C MET A 522 13.00 -2.94 33.66
N ALA A 523 12.54 -2.35 32.56
CA ALA A 523 12.66 -0.92 32.32
C ALA A 523 11.63 -0.13 33.13
N ALA A 524 11.93 1.14 33.39
CA ALA A 524 10.99 2.11 33.96
C ALA A 524 11.29 3.49 33.34
N ASP A 525 10.26 4.26 33.00
CA ASP A 525 10.42 5.48 32.22
C ASP A 525 10.98 6.66 33.02
N SER A 526 11.89 7.39 32.36
CA SER A 526 12.00 8.84 32.54
C SER A 526 12.64 9.47 31.30
N VAL A 527 12.03 10.53 30.77
CA VAL A 527 12.64 11.40 29.75
C VAL A 527 12.91 12.76 30.41
N LEU A 528 14.11 13.28 30.24
CA LEU A 528 14.51 14.61 30.70
C LEU A 528 15.30 15.29 29.57
N VAL A 529 14.73 16.36 29.01
CA VAL A 529 15.35 17.13 27.92
C VAL A 529 16.21 18.23 28.53
N GLU A 530 17.52 17.98 28.63
CA GLU A 530 18.51 19.00 29.02
C GLU A 530 19.36 19.41 27.80
N GLY A 531 19.11 20.62 27.29
CA GLY A 531 19.94 21.28 26.29
C GLY A 531 20.84 22.33 26.93
N ASP A 532 22.01 21.93 27.44
CA ASP A 532 22.96 22.87 28.04
C ASP A 532 23.81 23.58 26.97
N ALA A 533 23.90 24.91 27.05
CA ALA A 533 24.42 25.72 25.95
C ALA A 533 25.96 25.76 25.94
N ILE A 534 26.59 24.92 25.10
CA ILE A 534 28.06 24.87 24.98
C ILE A 534 28.58 26.07 24.19
N ASP A 535 29.28 26.95 24.91
CA ASP A 535 29.85 28.20 24.42
C ASP A 535 31.00 28.00 23.40
N THR A 536 31.21 28.98 22.51
CA THR A 536 32.18 28.86 21.40
C THR A 536 33.63 29.05 21.87
N PRO A 537 34.62 28.31 21.32
CA PRO A 537 35.94 28.90 21.09
C PRO A 537 36.49 28.68 19.67
N THR A 538 36.96 29.79 19.08
CA THR A 538 37.42 29.89 17.69
C THR A 538 38.88 29.43 17.48
N ALA A 539 39.09 28.48 16.56
CA ALA A 539 40.23 28.23 15.64
C ALA A 539 41.72 28.41 16.07
N THR A 540 42.63 27.61 15.46
CA THR A 540 43.62 28.10 14.44
C THR A 540 44.83 27.16 14.17
N SER A 541 45.17 27.01 12.88
CA SER A 541 46.49 26.67 12.26
C SER A 541 47.05 25.23 12.20
N THR A 542 47.49 24.89 10.98
CA THR A 542 48.43 23.79 10.59
C THR A 542 49.90 24.24 10.74
N PRO A 543 50.89 23.33 10.87
CA PRO A 543 51.70 22.93 9.69
C PRO A 543 52.18 21.45 9.71
N THR A 544 52.03 20.64 8.65
CA THR A 544 52.87 20.52 7.41
C THR A 544 54.09 19.57 7.50
N ALA A 545 53.89 18.34 6.99
CA ALA A 545 54.81 17.45 6.20
C ALA A 545 56.23 17.05 6.68
N THR A 546 56.56 15.75 6.52
CA THR A 546 57.56 15.21 5.53
C THR A 546 57.58 13.66 5.58
N ALA A 547 57.96 12.97 4.49
CA ALA A 547 57.83 11.51 4.32
C ALA A 547 59.15 10.75 4.12
N THR A 548 59.17 9.42 4.35
CA THR A 548 60.12 8.49 3.72
C THR A 548 59.64 7.02 3.69
N LEU A 549 60.08 6.29 2.66
CA LEU A 549 60.08 4.83 2.40
C LEU A 549 61.49 4.49 1.81
N PRO A 550 61.94 3.25 1.45
CA PRO A 550 61.16 2.02 1.13
C PRO A 550 61.80 0.64 1.52
N ASN A 551 61.24 -0.45 0.95
CA ASN A 551 61.76 -1.84 0.84
C ASN A 551 61.66 -2.75 2.09
N GLY A 552 61.41 -4.07 1.99
CA GLY A 552 61.07 -4.90 0.83
C GLY A 552 61.07 -6.43 1.10
N ASP A 553 60.50 -7.19 0.15
CA ASP A 553 60.65 -8.64 -0.12
C ASP A 553 59.92 -9.75 0.70
N THR A 554 59.61 -10.83 -0.03
CA THR A 554 58.98 -12.15 0.28
C THR A 554 59.45 -13.14 -0.84
N PRO A 555 59.05 -14.43 -1.03
CA PRO A 555 58.25 -15.39 -0.20
C PRO A 555 58.74 -16.89 -0.15
N THR A 556 58.37 -17.67 0.91
CA THR A 556 57.76 -19.06 0.88
C THR A 556 58.55 -20.28 0.28
N PRO A 557 58.17 -21.60 0.39
CA PRO A 557 57.59 -22.51 1.43
C PRO A 557 58.47 -23.77 1.80
N THR A 558 57.99 -24.75 2.62
CA THR A 558 57.79 -26.22 2.24
C THR A 558 57.80 -27.31 3.38
N ALA A 559 56.71 -28.11 3.50
CA ALA A 559 56.53 -29.55 3.91
C ALA A 559 56.68 -30.16 5.35
N THR A 560 56.02 -31.34 5.49
CA THR A 560 55.69 -32.25 6.65
C THR A 560 56.32 -33.68 6.44
N PRO A 561 55.94 -34.85 7.06
CA PRO A 561 55.17 -35.28 8.29
C PRO A 561 55.86 -36.44 9.12
N THR A 562 55.13 -37.21 9.99
CA THR A 562 55.03 -38.73 9.99
C THR A 562 54.99 -39.56 11.34
N GLU A 563 53.83 -40.24 11.59
CA GLU A 563 53.52 -41.62 12.14
C GLU A 563 53.56 -42.14 13.64
N THR A 564 52.90 -43.31 13.82
CA THR A 564 52.43 -44.07 15.03
C THR A 564 52.98 -45.54 15.04
N PRO A 565 52.77 -46.45 16.05
CA PRO A 565 51.66 -47.46 16.01
C PRO A 565 51.22 -48.17 17.37
N THR A 566 50.37 -49.22 17.26
CA THR A 566 49.65 -50.09 18.27
C THR A 566 50.50 -51.23 18.95
N ALA A 567 50.10 -52.19 19.83
CA ALA A 567 48.85 -52.82 20.41
C ALA A 567 49.17 -53.50 21.81
N THR A 568 48.43 -54.40 22.53
CA THR A 568 47.15 -55.17 22.44
C THR A 568 46.62 -55.65 23.85
N ALA A 569 45.61 -56.56 23.94
CA ALA A 569 44.81 -56.92 25.14
C ALA A 569 45.03 -58.30 25.85
N THR A 570 44.29 -58.62 26.93
CA THR A 570 43.89 -59.98 27.42
C THR A 570 42.68 -59.94 28.41
N SER A 571 42.06 -61.10 28.73
CA SER A 571 40.75 -61.32 29.43
C SER A 571 40.73 -62.77 30.02
N PRO A 572 39.83 -63.30 30.91
CA PRO A 572 38.44 -62.94 31.32
C PRO A 572 38.25 -62.87 32.89
N ASN A 573 37.16 -63.20 33.65
CA ASN A 573 35.93 -64.02 33.47
C ASN A 573 34.82 -63.74 34.56
N ASP A 574 33.79 -64.59 34.62
CA ASP A 574 32.74 -64.83 35.66
C ASP A 574 31.46 -63.93 35.71
N THR A 575 30.33 -64.58 36.07
CA THR A 575 28.90 -64.12 36.01
C THR A 575 28.05 -65.20 36.77
N PRO A 576 26.78 -65.02 37.23
CA PRO A 576 25.76 -64.08 36.75
C PRO A 576 24.71 -63.48 37.74
N THR A 577 23.88 -62.56 37.22
CA THR A 577 22.46 -62.23 37.61
C THR A 577 22.13 -61.70 39.03
N SER A 578 21.17 -60.77 39.24
CA SER A 578 20.52 -59.77 38.36
C SER A 578 19.49 -58.93 39.13
N THR A 579 19.40 -57.62 38.85
CA THR A 579 18.17 -56.78 38.84
C THR A 579 18.51 -55.48 38.09
N PRO A 580 17.68 -54.96 37.16
CA PRO A 580 18.07 -53.85 36.28
C PRO A 580 17.62 -52.47 36.76
N THR A 581 18.24 -51.40 36.25
CA THR A 581 17.60 -50.19 35.67
C THR A 581 18.66 -49.24 35.08
N ALA A 582 18.33 -48.55 33.98
CA ALA A 582 19.01 -47.40 33.36
C ALA A 582 20.52 -47.50 33.05
N THR A 583 20.85 -47.80 31.78
CA THR A 583 22.18 -47.59 31.19
C THR A 583 22.36 -46.14 30.75
N SER A 584 23.54 -45.56 30.98
CA SER A 584 23.92 -44.21 30.52
C SER A 584 24.89 -44.26 29.32
N THR A 585 24.46 -43.76 28.16
CA THR A 585 25.30 -43.49 26.98
C THR A 585 24.53 -42.63 25.97
N PRO A 586 25.18 -41.83 25.09
CA PRO A 586 26.62 -41.51 25.02
C PRO A 586 26.94 -40.03 25.33
N THR A 587 28.22 -39.75 25.62
CA THR A 587 28.75 -38.39 25.52
C THR A 587 28.92 -38.04 24.04
N ASN A 588 28.18 -37.04 23.53
CA ASN A 588 28.45 -36.51 22.20
C ASN A 588 29.82 -35.82 22.19
N THR A 589 30.68 -36.25 21.26
CA THR A 589 31.82 -35.41 20.84
C THR A 589 31.23 -34.15 20.20
N PRO A 590 31.74 -32.94 20.49
CA PRO A 590 31.24 -31.74 19.83
C PRO A 590 31.43 -31.87 18.32
N THR A 591 30.32 -31.90 17.59
CA THR A 591 30.28 -31.62 16.15
C THR A 591 31.01 -30.29 15.92
N PRO A 592 31.89 -30.17 14.91
CA PRO A 592 32.51 -28.88 14.62
C PRO A 592 31.42 -27.84 14.36
N THR A 593 31.46 -26.73 15.10
CA THR A 593 30.52 -25.61 14.94
C THR A 593 30.47 -25.21 13.47
N ALA A 594 29.27 -25.19 12.89
CA ALA A 594 29.07 -24.73 11.53
C ALA A 594 29.64 -23.31 11.40
N THR A 595 30.56 -23.11 10.47
CA THR A 595 31.14 -21.78 10.25
C THR A 595 30.07 -20.93 9.60
N VAL A 596 29.71 -19.80 10.21
CA VAL A 596 28.77 -18.85 9.59
C VAL A 596 29.33 -18.47 8.21
N PRO A 597 28.55 -18.64 7.12
CA PRO A 597 29.07 -18.51 5.77
C PRO A 597 29.49 -17.06 5.50
N THR A 598 30.80 -16.86 5.32
CA THR A 598 31.40 -15.56 4.97
C THR A 598 31.39 -15.36 3.46
N GLY A 599 30.19 -15.22 2.91
CA GLY A 599 29.92 -15.06 1.48
C GLY A 599 28.43 -14.87 1.20
N PRO A 600 28.02 -14.86 -0.08
CA PRO A 600 26.63 -14.68 -0.45
C PRO A 600 25.69 -15.71 0.19
N LEU A 601 24.57 -15.24 0.74
CA LEU A 601 23.56 -16.05 1.41
C LEU A 601 22.22 -15.86 0.70
N LEU A 602 21.42 -16.93 0.63
CA LEU A 602 19.99 -16.87 0.34
C LEU A 602 19.25 -17.42 1.56
N ARG A 603 18.30 -16.69 2.15
CA ARG A 603 17.55 -17.14 3.33
C ARG A 603 16.05 -17.00 3.15
N VAL A 604 15.30 -17.71 3.99
CA VAL A 604 13.91 -17.36 4.30
C VAL A 604 13.88 -16.38 5.48
N ALA A 605 13.00 -15.38 5.45
CA ALA A 605 12.82 -14.42 6.55
C ALA A 605 11.31 -14.20 6.87
N PRO A 606 10.91 -14.14 8.15
CA PRO A 606 11.70 -14.56 9.32
C PRO A 606 12.09 -16.05 9.24
N SER A 607 13.11 -16.46 10.00
CA SER A 607 13.58 -17.86 10.01
C SER A 607 12.60 -18.82 10.70
N SER A 608 11.66 -18.30 11.48
CA SER A 608 10.46 -19.02 11.93
C SER A 608 9.29 -18.03 12.04
N GLN A 609 8.08 -18.49 11.74
CA GLN A 609 6.83 -17.75 11.87
C GLN A 609 5.77 -18.63 12.54
N VAL A 610 4.97 -18.05 13.44
CA VAL A 610 3.82 -18.74 14.07
C VAL A 610 2.52 -18.15 13.54
N LEU A 611 1.57 -19.00 13.14
CA LEU A 611 0.26 -18.61 12.59
C LEU A 611 -0.89 -19.36 13.29
N PRO A 612 -1.84 -18.68 13.94
CA PRO A 612 -3.11 -19.30 14.34
C PRO A 612 -3.82 -19.99 13.17
N ILE A 613 -4.43 -21.15 13.40
CA ILE A 613 -5.13 -21.94 12.36
C ILE A 613 -6.32 -21.20 11.69
N CYS A 614 -6.86 -20.19 12.38
CA CYS A 614 -7.89 -19.26 11.89
C CYS A 614 -7.34 -18.05 11.12
N SER A 615 -6.02 -17.84 11.07
CA SER A 615 -5.43 -16.72 10.32
C SER A 615 -5.78 -16.86 8.85
N THR A 616 -6.26 -15.78 8.23
CA THR A 616 -6.57 -15.76 6.79
C THR A 616 -5.30 -15.77 5.93
N GLN A 617 -4.21 -15.23 6.46
CA GLN A 617 -2.92 -15.05 5.81
C GLN A 617 -1.77 -14.98 6.84
N GLY A 618 -0.58 -15.41 6.43
CA GLY A 618 0.72 -15.09 7.02
C GLY A 618 1.74 -14.88 5.89
N THR A 619 2.92 -14.32 6.16
CA THR A 619 3.85 -13.90 5.08
C THR A 619 5.32 -14.17 5.45
N THR A 620 6.08 -14.77 4.54
CA THR A 620 7.55 -14.83 4.60
C THR A 620 8.18 -14.28 3.33
N THR A 621 9.45 -13.90 3.37
CA THR A 621 10.24 -13.48 2.20
C THR A 621 11.38 -14.46 1.94
N VAL A 622 11.92 -14.43 0.71
CA VAL A 622 13.21 -15.04 0.39
C VAL A 622 14.18 -13.93 0.05
N ASP A 623 15.22 -13.77 0.86
CA ASP A 623 16.18 -12.67 0.77
C ASP A 623 17.54 -13.18 0.28
N VAL A 624 18.20 -12.42 -0.60
CA VAL A 624 19.63 -12.60 -0.90
C VAL A 624 20.45 -11.59 -0.11
N GLU A 625 21.63 -11.99 0.34
CA GLU A 625 22.50 -11.20 1.20
C GLU A 625 23.98 -11.35 0.81
N ALA A 626 24.80 -10.34 1.13
CA ALA A 626 26.24 -10.27 0.84
C ALA A 626 26.64 -10.58 -0.62
N VAL A 627 25.71 -10.44 -1.58
CA VAL A 627 25.95 -10.80 -2.99
C VAL A 627 26.53 -9.63 -3.77
N SER A 628 27.28 -9.92 -4.84
CA SER A 628 27.72 -8.90 -5.81
C SER A 628 27.67 -9.44 -7.24
N GLY A 629 27.23 -8.60 -8.17
CA GLY A 629 27.18 -8.92 -9.60
C GLY A 629 26.11 -9.96 -10.00
N LEU A 630 25.14 -10.26 -9.13
CA LEU A 630 24.07 -11.24 -9.37
C LEU A 630 23.15 -10.73 -10.48
N GLN A 631 23.08 -11.44 -11.60
CA GLN A 631 22.18 -11.12 -12.71
C GLN A 631 21.00 -12.10 -12.78
N ALA A 632 21.20 -13.37 -12.44
CA ALA A 632 20.15 -14.40 -12.51
C ALA A 632 20.13 -15.28 -11.26
N LEU A 633 18.92 -15.65 -10.83
CA LEU A 633 18.65 -16.52 -9.70
C LEU A 633 17.74 -17.68 -10.13
N GLN A 634 18.00 -18.87 -9.60
CA GLN A 634 17.08 -20.00 -9.56
C GLN A 634 16.98 -20.51 -8.13
N LEU A 635 15.80 -20.92 -7.69
CA LEU A 635 15.58 -21.74 -6.49
C LEU A 635 14.38 -22.67 -6.67
N ASP A 636 14.36 -23.74 -5.88
CA ASP A 636 13.12 -24.36 -5.42
C ASP A 636 12.95 -24.05 -3.92
N LEU A 637 11.71 -23.88 -3.44
CA LEU A 637 11.40 -23.90 -2.01
C LEU A 637 10.38 -25.01 -1.73
N VAL A 638 10.63 -25.81 -0.70
CA VAL A 638 9.82 -26.97 -0.32
C VAL A 638 9.14 -26.73 1.04
N TYR A 639 7.86 -27.10 1.13
CA TYR A 639 7.01 -27.00 2.32
C TYR A 639 6.01 -28.18 2.39
N ASP A 640 5.34 -28.39 3.52
CA ASP A 640 4.25 -29.37 3.64
C ASP A 640 2.90 -28.76 3.18
N PRO A 641 2.33 -29.19 2.05
CA PRO A 641 1.09 -28.63 1.49
C PRO A 641 -0.17 -29.01 2.29
N ASN A 642 -0.04 -29.81 3.36
CA ASN A 642 -1.14 -30.16 4.25
C ASN A 642 -1.20 -29.24 5.48
N ILE A 643 -0.11 -28.55 5.82
CA ILE A 643 0.00 -27.62 6.96
C ILE A 643 -0.31 -26.19 6.52
N VAL A 644 0.28 -25.77 5.39
CA VAL A 644 0.03 -24.46 4.74
C VAL A 644 -0.19 -24.61 3.24
N GLN A 645 -0.76 -23.58 2.62
CA GLN A 645 -0.78 -23.40 1.16
C GLN A 645 -0.32 -22.00 0.79
N VAL A 646 0.26 -21.85 -0.40
CA VAL A 646 0.57 -20.51 -0.94
C VAL A 646 -0.73 -19.85 -1.40
N ILE A 647 -0.93 -18.59 -1.01
CA ILE A 647 -1.97 -17.70 -1.53
C ILE A 647 -1.48 -17.17 -2.87
N ASP A 648 -2.33 -17.24 -3.89
CA ASP A 648 -1.95 -16.89 -5.26
C ASP A 648 -1.79 -15.38 -5.45
N ALA A 649 -0.58 -14.94 -5.83
CA ALA A 649 -0.24 -13.53 -6.01
C ALA A 649 -0.85 -12.89 -7.27
N ASP A 650 -1.25 -13.69 -8.26
CA ASP A 650 -1.97 -13.22 -9.46
C ASP A 650 -3.12 -14.19 -9.83
N PRO A 651 -4.29 -14.07 -9.19
CA PRO A 651 -5.47 -14.88 -9.52
C PRO A 651 -6.04 -14.62 -10.93
N GLY A 652 -5.49 -13.67 -11.68
CA GLY A 652 -5.80 -13.46 -13.10
C GLY A 652 -5.06 -14.41 -14.04
N ARG A 653 -4.13 -15.23 -13.54
CA ARG A 653 -3.21 -16.05 -14.33
C ARG A 653 -3.27 -17.53 -13.95
N ASP A 654 -3.30 -18.40 -14.97
CA ASP A 654 -3.37 -19.87 -14.81
C ASP A 654 -2.20 -20.42 -13.96
N GLY A 655 -2.48 -20.77 -12.70
CA GLY A 655 -1.54 -21.44 -11.81
C GLY A 655 -1.80 -21.18 -10.33
N VAL A 656 -0.72 -21.22 -9.55
CA VAL A 656 -0.55 -20.51 -8.28
C VAL A 656 0.88 -19.95 -8.31
N GLN A 657 1.06 -18.71 -7.88
CA GLN A 657 2.29 -17.93 -8.01
C GLN A 657 2.63 -17.17 -6.74
N VAL A 658 3.92 -16.86 -6.55
CA VAL A 658 4.40 -16.01 -5.45
C VAL A 658 4.69 -14.58 -5.92
N THR A 659 4.66 -13.63 -4.99
CA THR A 659 4.94 -12.22 -5.27
C THR A 659 6.42 -12.05 -5.59
N VAL A 660 6.72 -11.53 -6.80
CA VAL A 660 8.08 -11.23 -7.24
C VAL A 660 8.39 -9.78 -6.90
N ASN A 661 9.42 -9.55 -6.08
CA ASN A 661 9.74 -8.21 -5.60
C ASN A 661 10.43 -7.36 -6.69
N SER A 662 10.40 -6.04 -6.49
CA SER A 662 10.81 -5.02 -7.47
C SER A 662 12.26 -5.16 -7.98
N VAL A 663 13.11 -5.91 -7.28
CA VAL A 663 14.46 -6.30 -7.68
C VAL A 663 14.52 -6.98 -9.06
N PHE A 664 13.45 -7.66 -9.50
CA PHE A 664 13.34 -8.27 -10.84
C PHE A 664 12.41 -7.51 -11.80
N SER A 665 12.05 -6.25 -11.51
CA SER A 665 11.22 -5.37 -12.38
C SER A 665 11.72 -5.27 -13.82
N ASN A 666 13.04 -5.18 -14.03
CA ASN A 666 13.69 -5.17 -15.35
C ASN A 666 14.20 -6.57 -15.76
N GLY A 667 13.48 -7.62 -15.33
CA GLY A 667 13.87 -9.02 -15.50
C GLY A 667 12.90 -9.84 -16.35
N PHE A 668 13.43 -10.95 -16.86
CA PHE A 668 12.65 -12.04 -17.43
C PHE A 668 12.45 -13.13 -16.38
N ILE A 669 11.19 -13.36 -16.00
CA ILE A 669 10.80 -14.45 -15.10
C ILE A 669 10.62 -15.72 -15.95
N ALA A 670 11.57 -16.64 -15.85
CA ALA A 670 11.57 -17.91 -16.56
C ALA A 670 10.68 -18.98 -15.88
N ARG A 671 10.53 -18.90 -14.55
CA ARG A 671 9.57 -19.69 -13.75
C ARG A 671 9.10 -18.87 -12.54
N ASN A 672 7.80 -18.94 -12.27
CA ASN A 672 7.15 -18.59 -11.01
C ASN A 672 5.90 -19.47 -10.93
N GLU A 673 6.06 -20.69 -10.40
CA GLU A 673 5.07 -21.75 -10.43
C GLU A 673 5.05 -22.49 -9.09
N VAL A 674 3.88 -22.60 -8.46
CA VAL A 674 3.70 -23.36 -7.21
C VAL A 674 2.90 -24.64 -7.46
N ASN A 675 3.51 -25.78 -7.15
CA ASN A 675 2.83 -27.05 -7.08
C ASN A 675 2.24 -27.25 -5.68
N THR A 676 1.01 -26.78 -5.51
CA THR A 676 0.19 -26.90 -4.30
C THR A 676 -0.11 -28.34 -3.87
N THR A 677 0.12 -29.34 -4.74
CA THR A 677 -0.07 -30.78 -4.41
C THR A 677 1.20 -31.42 -3.83
N THR A 678 2.38 -30.90 -4.16
CA THR A 678 3.67 -31.43 -3.66
C THR A 678 4.41 -30.48 -2.73
N GLY A 679 3.84 -29.30 -2.45
CA GLY A 679 4.47 -28.28 -1.61
C GLY A 679 5.80 -27.79 -2.18
N ARG A 680 5.84 -27.43 -3.47
CA ARG A 680 7.06 -26.89 -4.10
C ARG A 680 6.77 -25.60 -4.86
N ILE A 681 7.52 -24.56 -4.55
CA ILE A 681 7.62 -23.32 -5.32
C ILE A 681 8.86 -23.47 -6.21
N THR A 682 8.73 -23.29 -7.53
CA THR A 682 9.87 -23.26 -8.46
C THR A 682 9.99 -21.88 -9.05
N PHE A 683 11.10 -21.20 -8.79
CA PHE A 683 11.35 -19.83 -9.24
C PHE A 683 12.67 -19.71 -10.01
N ALA A 684 12.63 -19.00 -11.13
CA ALA A 684 13.81 -18.69 -11.92
C ALA A 684 13.63 -17.35 -12.63
N ALA A 685 14.59 -16.43 -12.45
CA ALA A 685 14.56 -15.09 -13.02
C ALA A 685 15.94 -14.58 -13.41
N THR A 686 16.01 -13.71 -14.41
CA THR A 686 17.23 -12.99 -14.80
C THR A 686 16.91 -11.54 -15.07
N LEU A 687 17.75 -10.61 -14.59
CA LEU A 687 17.77 -9.24 -15.08
C LEU A 687 18.18 -9.24 -16.56
N LEU A 688 17.69 -8.24 -17.29
CA LEU A 688 18.03 -8.02 -18.70
C LEU A 688 19.13 -6.97 -18.85
N GLY A 689 19.86 -7.03 -19.97
CA GLY A 689 20.95 -6.09 -20.27
C GLY A 689 22.13 -6.20 -19.29
N SER A 690 22.60 -5.06 -18.79
CA SER A 690 23.73 -4.98 -17.85
C SER A 690 23.31 -4.83 -16.38
N GLY A 691 22.07 -5.15 -16.03
CA GLY A 691 21.58 -5.09 -14.65
C GLY A 691 22.28 -6.11 -13.74
N SER A 692 22.56 -5.72 -12.48
CA SER A 692 23.10 -6.62 -11.46
C SER A 692 22.71 -6.21 -10.04
N ILE A 693 22.28 -7.19 -9.26
CA ILE A 693 21.97 -7.13 -7.83
C ILE A 693 23.27 -7.16 -7.01
N ASN A 694 23.35 -6.31 -5.98
CA ASN A 694 24.46 -6.20 -5.05
C ASN A 694 23.92 -5.87 -3.64
N GLY A 695 24.57 -6.36 -2.58
CA GLY A 695 24.15 -6.13 -1.20
C GLY A 695 23.09 -7.12 -0.71
N ALA A 696 22.18 -6.65 0.15
CA ALA A 696 21.00 -7.38 0.60
C ALA A 696 19.77 -6.94 -0.22
N GLN A 697 18.92 -7.88 -0.65
CA GLN A 697 17.66 -7.62 -1.37
C GLN A 697 16.64 -8.74 -1.13
N ASN A 698 15.38 -8.38 -0.88
CA ASN A 698 14.26 -9.32 -0.83
C ASN A 698 13.88 -9.72 -2.27
N ILE A 699 13.91 -11.01 -2.59
CA ILE A 699 13.71 -11.54 -3.95
C ILE A 699 12.25 -11.93 -4.19
N LEU A 700 11.67 -12.65 -3.23
CA LEU A 700 10.29 -13.13 -3.26
C LEU A 700 9.58 -12.75 -1.97
N THR A 701 8.27 -12.56 -2.07
CA THR A 701 7.35 -12.55 -0.92
C THR A 701 6.34 -13.67 -1.13
N ILE A 702 6.13 -14.48 -0.11
CA ILE A 702 5.31 -15.68 -0.14
C ILE A 702 4.23 -15.52 0.92
N ASP A 703 2.99 -15.47 0.47
CA ASP A 703 1.82 -15.40 1.34
C ASP A 703 1.24 -16.80 1.56
N TRP A 704 0.93 -17.09 2.81
CA TRP A 704 0.62 -18.43 3.31
C TRP A 704 -0.76 -18.46 3.94
N LYS A 705 -1.54 -19.47 3.60
CA LYS A 705 -2.78 -19.82 4.27
C LYS A 705 -2.57 -21.05 5.15
N PRO A 706 -2.76 -20.97 6.48
CA PRO A 706 -2.76 -22.15 7.34
C PRO A 706 -3.95 -23.07 7.00
N LEU A 707 -3.74 -24.38 7.15
CA LEU A 707 -4.76 -25.41 6.92
C LEU A 707 -4.96 -26.33 8.14
N VAL A 708 -3.86 -26.76 8.77
CA VAL A 708 -3.83 -27.73 9.87
C VAL A 708 -2.68 -27.36 10.80
N ALA A 709 -2.87 -27.50 12.12
CA ALA A 709 -1.82 -27.23 13.09
C ALA A 709 -0.63 -28.21 12.96
N GLY A 710 0.56 -27.70 13.27
CA GLY A 710 1.85 -28.37 13.10
C GLY A 710 2.88 -27.48 12.40
N THR A 711 4.13 -27.95 12.35
CA THR A 711 5.26 -27.19 11.80
C THR A 711 5.68 -27.70 10.42
N THR A 712 5.80 -26.80 9.45
CA THR A 712 6.51 -27.05 8.18
C THR A 712 7.86 -26.35 8.18
N THR A 713 8.90 -27.02 7.68
CA THR A 713 10.13 -26.35 7.22
C THR A 713 9.84 -25.63 5.89
N LEU A 714 10.60 -24.59 5.59
CA LEU A 714 10.67 -23.90 4.29
C LEU A 714 12.08 -24.11 3.72
N GLU A 715 12.31 -25.26 3.09
CA GLU A 715 13.64 -25.76 2.69
C GLU A 715 14.04 -25.24 1.29
N LEU A 716 15.22 -24.64 1.17
CA LEU A 716 15.74 -24.01 -0.06
C LEU A 716 16.59 -24.99 -0.88
N GLU A 717 15.95 -25.62 -1.87
CA GLU A 717 16.55 -26.56 -2.81
C GLU A 717 17.06 -25.87 -4.11
N ASN A 718 17.94 -26.57 -4.85
CA ASN A 718 18.31 -26.25 -6.24
C ASN A 718 18.75 -24.79 -6.51
N VAL A 719 19.25 -24.11 -5.48
CA VAL A 719 19.68 -22.71 -5.50
C VAL A 719 20.86 -22.50 -6.45
N ILE A 720 20.70 -21.58 -7.40
CA ILE A 720 21.78 -21.10 -8.27
C ILE A 720 21.72 -19.58 -8.31
N LEU A 721 22.74 -18.93 -7.75
CA LEU A 721 23.04 -17.52 -8.01
C LEU A 721 24.01 -17.45 -9.19
N ALA A 722 23.79 -16.54 -10.15
CA ALA A 722 24.64 -16.42 -11.33
C ALA A 722 24.91 -14.96 -11.73
N ASN A 723 26.13 -14.68 -12.18
CA ASN A 723 26.55 -13.35 -12.61
C ASN A 723 26.21 -13.06 -14.09
N GLY A 724 26.41 -11.81 -14.53
CA GLY A 724 26.19 -11.38 -15.93
C GLY A 724 27.15 -11.97 -16.99
N GLN A 725 27.94 -13.00 -16.63
CA GLN A 725 28.69 -13.84 -17.58
C GLN A 725 28.15 -15.29 -17.61
N GLY A 726 27.03 -15.57 -16.94
CA GLY A 726 26.48 -16.91 -16.78
C GLY A 726 27.30 -17.83 -15.86
N GLN A 727 28.16 -17.26 -15.01
CA GLN A 727 28.97 -18.02 -14.05
C GLN A 727 28.24 -18.08 -12.71
N ALA A 728 28.23 -19.25 -12.07
CA ALA A 728 27.67 -19.39 -10.74
C ALA A 728 28.45 -18.56 -9.71
N ILE A 729 27.72 -17.80 -8.90
CA ILE A 729 28.21 -17.16 -7.68
C ILE A 729 28.10 -18.21 -6.58
N ALA A 730 29.19 -18.49 -5.87
CA ALA A 730 29.15 -19.42 -4.74
C ALA A 730 28.35 -18.81 -3.59
N SER A 731 27.34 -19.53 -3.11
CA SER A 731 26.45 -19.09 -2.04
C SER A 731 26.10 -20.22 -1.07
N SER A 732 25.58 -19.84 0.09
CA SER A 732 24.89 -20.72 1.05
C SER A 732 23.38 -20.47 1.02
N SER A 733 22.60 -21.44 1.50
CA SER A 733 21.18 -21.25 1.84
C SER A 733 20.95 -21.33 3.36
N LEU A 734 19.88 -20.70 3.85
CA LEU A 734 19.35 -20.85 5.21
C LEU A 734 17.82 -21.01 5.14
N ASP A 735 17.34 -22.17 5.58
CA ASP A 735 15.93 -22.54 5.54
C ASP A 735 15.11 -21.78 6.61
N GLY A 736 13.79 -21.71 6.40
CA GLY A 736 12.84 -21.16 7.36
C GLY A 736 11.91 -22.21 7.96
N ALA A 737 10.92 -21.77 8.73
CA ALA A 737 9.82 -22.60 9.22
C ALA A 737 8.52 -21.79 9.40
N ILE A 738 7.38 -22.49 9.33
CA ILE A 738 6.08 -21.98 9.77
C ILE A 738 5.46 -23.00 10.73
N GLU A 739 5.09 -22.55 11.92
CA GLU A 739 4.29 -23.31 12.89
C GLU A 739 2.84 -22.82 12.87
N VAL A 740 1.90 -23.71 12.56
CA VAL A 740 0.47 -23.43 12.65
C VAL A 740 -0.05 -23.90 14.01
N SER A 741 -0.72 -23.03 14.77
CA SER A 741 -1.22 -23.35 16.12
C SER A 741 -2.73 -23.59 16.16
N ASP A 742 -3.17 -24.64 16.87
CA ASP A 742 -4.60 -25.00 17.03
C ASP A 742 -5.45 -23.95 17.77
N SER A 743 -4.82 -23.05 18.53
CA SER A 743 -5.52 -22.00 19.29
C SER A 743 -5.80 -20.76 18.46
N CYS A 744 -7.05 -20.31 18.48
CA CYS A 744 -7.45 -18.96 18.10
C CYS A 744 -7.56 -18.08 19.37
N GLY A 745 -7.36 -16.79 19.20
CA GLY A 745 -7.60 -15.78 20.22
C GLY A 745 -9.06 -15.77 20.70
N SER A 746 -9.25 -15.17 21.87
CA SER A 746 -10.57 -14.89 22.42
C SER A 746 -10.57 -13.53 23.13
N ALA A 747 -11.72 -12.87 23.15
CA ALA A 747 -11.90 -11.59 23.79
C ALA A 747 -13.20 -11.54 24.60
N SER A 748 -13.15 -10.81 25.71
CA SER A 748 -14.34 -10.53 26.53
C SER A 748 -14.28 -9.11 27.09
N GLY A 749 -15.43 -8.51 27.36
CA GLY A 749 -15.54 -7.13 27.80
C GLY A 749 -17.00 -6.70 27.99
N GLN A 750 -17.19 -5.40 28.17
CA GLN A 750 -18.51 -4.80 28.38
C GLN A 750 -18.72 -3.60 27.44
N LEU A 751 -19.83 -3.62 26.70
CA LEU A 751 -20.24 -2.55 25.79
C LEU A 751 -21.51 -1.89 26.33
N ASN A 752 -21.47 -0.59 26.57
CA ASN A 752 -22.62 0.18 27.05
C ASN A 752 -23.22 1.03 25.91
N LEU A 753 -24.54 1.20 25.91
CA LEU A 753 -25.23 2.17 25.05
C LEU A 753 -25.51 3.44 25.85
N GLN A 754 -24.97 4.58 25.40
CA GLN A 754 -25.19 5.88 26.03
C GLN A 754 -26.70 6.19 26.18
N GLY A 755 -27.11 6.60 27.39
CA GLY A 755 -28.49 7.01 27.68
C GLY A 755 -29.50 5.88 27.93
N ARG A 756 -29.16 4.62 27.61
CA ARG A 756 -29.99 3.44 27.89
C ARG A 756 -29.58 2.76 29.20
N SER A 757 -30.42 1.85 29.70
CA SER A 757 -30.13 0.99 30.86
C SER A 757 -30.23 -0.51 30.56
N ASP A 758 -30.44 -0.85 29.29
CA ASP A 758 -30.30 -2.19 28.73
C ASP A 758 -29.27 -2.04 27.60
N HIS A 759 -28.29 -2.94 27.59
CA HIS A 759 -27.15 -2.91 26.68
C HIS A 759 -27.07 -4.19 25.82
N SER A 760 -28.16 -4.96 25.75
CA SER A 760 -28.24 -6.17 24.93
C SER A 760 -28.37 -5.90 23.43
N GLY A 761 -27.94 -6.86 22.62
CA GLY A 761 -28.09 -6.84 21.16
C GLY A 761 -27.06 -5.99 20.40
N ILE A 762 -25.99 -5.53 21.06
CA ILE A 762 -24.83 -4.94 20.38
C ILE A 762 -24.09 -6.08 19.69
N VAL A 763 -23.96 -6.01 18.37
CA VAL A 763 -23.34 -7.07 17.57
C VAL A 763 -21.84 -6.89 17.59
N VAL A 764 -21.17 -7.84 18.23
CA VAL A 764 -19.72 -8.01 18.23
C VAL A 764 -19.32 -8.93 17.09
N THR A 765 -18.39 -8.50 16.24
CA THR A 765 -17.86 -9.29 15.11
C THR A 765 -16.34 -9.37 15.18
N SER A 766 -15.77 -10.57 15.09
CA SER A 766 -14.32 -10.82 15.00
C SER A 766 -13.83 -10.83 13.54
N ALA A 767 -12.52 -10.72 13.31
CA ALA A 767 -11.94 -10.59 11.97
C ALA A 767 -12.12 -11.82 11.07
N ASP A 768 -12.35 -13.00 11.67
CA ASP A 768 -12.70 -14.25 11.00
C ASP A 768 -14.19 -14.39 10.67
N GLY A 769 -15.02 -13.40 11.02
CA GLY A 769 -16.46 -13.38 10.78
C GLY A 769 -17.29 -14.08 11.86
N GLY A 770 -16.70 -14.47 12.99
CA GLY A 770 -17.46 -14.86 14.18
C GLY A 770 -18.32 -13.70 14.71
N GLN A 771 -19.51 -14.00 15.25
CA GLN A 771 -20.42 -12.99 15.80
C GLN A 771 -21.08 -13.43 17.12
N VAL A 772 -21.27 -12.48 18.03
CA VAL A 772 -22.06 -12.63 19.26
C VAL A 772 -22.79 -11.33 19.59
N GLU A 773 -23.94 -11.42 20.26
CA GLU A 773 -24.68 -10.26 20.80
C GLU A 773 -24.37 -10.09 22.31
N THR A 774 -24.31 -8.86 22.78
CA THR A 774 -24.17 -8.54 24.22
C THR A 774 -25.37 -8.97 25.05
N GLN A 775 -25.10 -9.29 26.33
CA GLN A 775 -26.13 -9.46 27.35
C GLN A 775 -26.71 -8.09 27.80
N ALA A 776 -27.78 -8.10 28.60
CA ALA A 776 -28.47 -6.87 29.02
C ALA A 776 -27.63 -5.92 29.90
N ASP A 777 -26.57 -6.43 30.53
CA ASP A 777 -25.55 -5.65 31.25
C ASP A 777 -24.42 -5.14 30.34
N GLY A 778 -24.41 -5.48 29.05
CA GLY A 778 -23.40 -5.12 28.07
C GLY A 778 -22.28 -6.14 27.92
N SER A 779 -22.25 -7.20 28.74
CA SER A 779 -21.17 -8.18 28.71
C SER A 779 -21.20 -9.09 27.47
N PHE A 780 -20.01 -9.44 26.96
CA PHE A 780 -19.83 -10.40 25.88
C PHE A 780 -18.56 -11.24 26.05
N SER A 781 -18.51 -12.36 25.31
CA SER A 781 -17.31 -13.17 25.09
C SER A 781 -17.37 -13.76 23.69
N ILE A 782 -16.29 -13.61 22.92
CA ILE A 782 -16.15 -14.03 21.52
C ILE A 782 -14.82 -14.76 21.32
N ALA A 783 -14.81 -15.74 20.41
CA ALA A 783 -13.59 -16.40 19.92
C ALA A 783 -13.35 -15.98 18.47
N GLY A 784 -12.08 -15.82 18.11
CA GLY A 784 -11.63 -15.23 16.84
C GLY A 784 -10.56 -14.16 17.09
N GLU A 785 -9.89 -13.74 16.03
CA GLU A 785 -8.82 -12.72 16.11
C GLU A 785 -9.35 -11.28 15.99
N PRO A 786 -8.62 -10.27 16.52
CA PRO A 786 -8.90 -8.86 16.26
C PRO A 786 -8.60 -8.47 14.79
N PRO A 787 -9.15 -7.35 14.27
CA PRO A 787 -10.03 -6.41 14.95
C PRO A 787 -11.39 -7.00 15.35
N PHE A 788 -11.81 -6.72 16.58
CA PHE A 788 -13.21 -6.87 16.97
C PHE A 788 -13.94 -5.57 16.65
N THR A 789 -15.12 -5.66 16.07
CA THR A 789 -15.98 -4.51 15.73
C THR A 789 -17.33 -4.62 16.42
N PHE A 790 -17.88 -3.48 16.83
CA PHE A 790 -19.08 -3.39 17.66
C PHE A 790 -20.10 -2.47 16.98
N THR A 791 -21.33 -2.92 16.81
CA THR A 791 -22.37 -2.17 16.07
C THR A 791 -23.73 -2.24 16.75
N TYR A 792 -24.46 -1.12 16.73
CA TYR A 792 -25.87 -1.04 17.13
C TYR A 792 -26.53 0.13 16.36
N PRO A 793 -27.69 -0.04 15.71
CA PRO A 793 -28.34 1.03 14.93
C PRO A 793 -28.64 2.27 15.79
N GLY A 794 -28.37 3.47 15.26
CA GLY A 794 -28.53 4.73 15.99
C GLY A 794 -27.28 5.16 16.78
N PHE A 795 -26.23 4.35 16.82
CA PHE A 795 -25.03 4.57 17.64
C PHE A 795 -23.75 4.40 16.81
N LEU A 796 -22.74 5.23 17.10
CA LEU A 796 -21.41 5.08 16.51
C LEU A 796 -20.86 3.68 16.77
N SER A 797 -20.24 3.08 15.75
CA SER A 797 -19.57 1.79 15.91
C SER A 797 -18.35 1.91 16.85
N GLY A 798 -17.88 0.76 17.33
CA GLY A 798 -16.63 0.65 18.08
C GLY A 798 -15.68 -0.40 17.50
N ARG A 799 -14.40 -0.35 17.90
CA ARG A 799 -13.36 -1.28 17.43
C ARG A 799 -12.34 -1.55 18.53
N ALA A 800 -11.82 -2.79 18.59
CA ALA A 800 -10.69 -3.17 19.43
C ALA A 800 -9.63 -3.90 18.60
N ASP A 801 -8.40 -3.40 18.66
CA ASP A 801 -7.22 -3.97 17.99
C ASP A 801 -6.36 -4.77 18.99
N GLY A 802 -5.45 -5.60 18.47
CA GLY A 802 -4.78 -6.68 19.21
C GLY A 802 -3.70 -6.30 20.23
N GLU A 803 -3.52 -5.02 20.57
CA GLU A 803 -2.51 -4.58 21.54
C GLU A 803 -3.06 -4.49 22.98
N LEU A 804 -3.77 -5.53 23.43
CA LEU A 804 -4.37 -5.60 24.76
C LEU A 804 -3.80 -6.77 25.57
N PRO A 805 -3.59 -6.60 26.90
CA PRO A 805 -2.92 -7.60 27.72
C PRO A 805 -3.79 -8.85 27.87
N ALA A 806 -3.36 -9.95 27.22
CA ALA A 806 -4.01 -11.23 27.34
C ALA A 806 -3.63 -11.90 28.68
N GLU A 807 -4.63 -12.20 29.53
CA GLU A 807 -4.42 -13.12 30.65
C GLU A 807 -4.59 -14.57 30.17
N VAL A 808 -3.78 -15.47 30.73
CA VAL A 808 -3.81 -16.90 30.37
C VAL A 808 -4.94 -17.59 31.12
N GLY A 809 -6.11 -17.67 30.49
CA GLY A 809 -7.26 -18.43 30.98
C GLY A 809 -7.01 -19.95 30.88
N GLN A 810 -7.47 -20.70 31.89
CA GLN A 810 -7.56 -22.16 31.84
C GLN A 810 -9.03 -22.61 31.82
N ALA A 811 -9.38 -23.53 30.93
CA ALA A 811 -10.69 -24.20 30.98
C ALA A 811 -10.68 -25.40 31.94
N GLU A 812 -11.88 -25.92 32.27
CA GLU A 812 -12.05 -27.09 33.14
C GLU A 812 -11.38 -28.38 32.61
N ASN A 813 -10.92 -28.41 31.36
CA ASN A 813 -10.16 -29.50 30.75
C ASN A 813 -8.64 -29.39 30.93
N GLY A 814 -8.12 -28.24 31.39
CA GLY A 814 -6.69 -27.97 31.55
C GLY A 814 -5.96 -27.47 30.30
N GLU A 815 -6.68 -27.12 29.24
CA GLU A 815 -6.12 -26.33 28.13
C GLU A 815 -6.04 -24.85 28.52
N SER A 816 -5.10 -24.14 27.90
CA SER A 816 -4.78 -22.74 28.17
C SER A 816 -4.88 -21.89 26.91
N PHE A 817 -5.50 -20.71 27.03
CA PHE A 817 -5.80 -19.82 25.90
C PHE A 817 -5.46 -18.38 26.24
N GLN A 818 -5.23 -17.56 25.21
CA GLN A 818 -5.11 -16.12 25.35
C GLN A 818 -6.52 -15.52 25.42
N VAL A 819 -6.81 -14.82 26.53
CA VAL A 819 -8.07 -14.08 26.72
C VAL A 819 -7.77 -12.59 26.81
N SER A 820 -8.12 -11.84 25.77
CA SER A 820 -8.04 -10.38 25.76
C SER A 820 -9.23 -9.82 26.55
N GLN A 821 -8.99 -9.37 27.78
CA GLN A 821 -10.02 -8.69 28.57
C GLN A 821 -10.03 -7.19 28.20
N LEU A 822 -10.95 -6.81 27.32
CA LEU A 822 -10.94 -5.51 26.64
C LEU A 822 -11.33 -4.33 27.55
N GLY A 823 -11.98 -4.60 28.69
CA GLY A 823 -12.48 -3.58 29.63
C GLY A 823 -13.91 -3.17 29.33
N THR A 824 -14.24 -1.89 29.57
CA THR A 824 -15.56 -1.30 29.24
C THR A 824 -15.43 -0.19 28.20
N ILE A 825 -16.35 -0.11 27.23
CA ILE A 825 -16.49 1.03 26.30
C ILE A 825 -17.98 1.42 26.20
N THR A 826 -18.26 2.70 25.92
CA THR A 826 -19.62 3.20 25.72
C THR A 826 -19.79 3.71 24.29
N LEU A 827 -20.71 3.11 23.53
CA LEU A 827 -21.07 3.60 22.19
C LEU A 827 -21.94 4.86 22.33
N LEU A 828 -21.63 5.88 21.52
CA LEU A 828 -22.30 7.18 21.56
C LEU A 828 -23.53 7.19 20.65
N ALA A 829 -24.63 7.76 21.15
CA ALA A 829 -25.92 7.83 20.48
C ALA A 829 -25.99 9.02 19.50
N GLY A 830 -26.49 8.79 18.29
CA GLY A 830 -26.79 9.86 17.33
C GLY A 830 -26.41 9.59 15.88
N ASP A 831 -25.82 8.45 15.55
CA ASP A 831 -25.56 8.05 14.16
C ASP A 831 -26.76 7.20 13.68
N VAL A 832 -27.76 7.88 13.11
CA VAL A 832 -29.01 7.24 12.64
C VAL A 832 -28.99 7.00 11.13
N ASN A 833 -27.93 7.42 10.44
CA ASN A 833 -27.73 7.18 9.01
C ASN A 833 -26.68 6.08 8.71
N GLU A 834 -25.93 5.65 9.73
CA GLU A 834 -24.91 4.59 9.73
C GLU A 834 -23.63 4.95 8.94
N ASP A 835 -23.26 6.24 8.90
CA ASP A 835 -22.02 6.74 8.26
C ASP A 835 -20.82 6.88 9.21
N ASN A 836 -21.00 6.62 10.50
CA ASN A 836 -20.02 6.82 11.58
C ASN A 836 -19.63 8.28 11.87
N ILE A 837 -20.45 9.27 11.50
CA ILE A 837 -20.20 10.70 11.76
C ILE A 837 -21.48 11.38 12.27
N ILE A 838 -21.61 11.62 13.58
CA ILE A 838 -22.82 12.26 14.13
C ILE A 838 -22.89 13.73 13.68
N ASN A 839 -23.76 14.02 12.71
CA ASN A 839 -23.77 15.30 12.01
C ASN A 839 -25.19 15.86 11.76
N ILE A 840 -25.29 16.95 10.99
CA ILE A 840 -26.56 17.64 10.72
C ILE A 840 -27.57 16.77 9.96
N LEU A 841 -27.12 15.75 9.23
CA LEU A 841 -27.99 14.78 8.56
C LEU A 841 -28.75 13.92 9.58
N ASP A 842 -28.08 13.40 10.60
CA ASP A 842 -28.69 12.61 11.69
C ASP A 842 -29.69 13.43 12.50
N LEU A 843 -29.29 14.63 12.92
CA LEU A 843 -30.17 15.56 13.61
C LEU A 843 -31.40 15.93 12.75
N SER A 844 -31.27 15.91 11.42
CA SER A 844 -32.39 16.13 10.50
C SER A 844 -33.31 14.91 10.39
N LEU A 845 -32.77 13.68 10.43
CA LEU A 845 -33.54 12.43 10.44
C LEU A 845 -34.31 12.24 11.75
N ILE A 846 -33.66 12.45 12.91
CA ILE A 846 -34.31 12.45 14.23
C ILE A 846 -35.42 13.53 14.30
N ALA A 847 -35.17 14.71 13.71
CA ALA A 847 -36.18 15.77 13.62
C ALA A 847 -37.31 15.49 12.62
N GLN A 848 -37.09 14.62 11.62
CA GLN A 848 -38.13 14.15 10.70
C GLN A 848 -39.08 13.16 11.39
N GLU A 849 -38.53 12.25 12.19
CA GLU A 849 -39.28 11.25 12.97
C GLU A 849 -39.84 11.77 14.30
N TYR A 850 -39.81 13.08 14.53
CA TYR A 850 -40.22 13.69 15.79
C TYR A 850 -41.69 13.38 16.17
N ARG A 851 -41.87 12.57 17.24
CA ARG A 851 -43.10 11.93 17.74
C ARG A 851 -43.59 10.68 16.98
N SER A 852 -42.74 9.99 16.24
CA SER A 852 -42.98 8.60 15.83
C SER A 852 -42.48 7.62 16.91
N ASP A 853 -42.69 6.33 16.64
CA ASP A 853 -42.18 5.17 17.37
C ASP A 853 -41.05 4.47 16.58
N ASP A 854 -40.26 5.23 15.80
CA ASP A 854 -39.12 4.68 15.05
C ASP A 854 -38.00 4.19 15.99
N PRO A 855 -37.54 2.92 15.85
CA PRO A 855 -36.62 2.30 16.80
C PRO A 855 -35.14 2.68 16.61
N ILE A 856 -34.78 3.41 15.56
CA ILE A 856 -33.42 3.92 15.32
C ILE A 856 -33.32 5.38 15.84
N ALA A 857 -34.38 6.18 15.65
CA ALA A 857 -34.44 7.55 16.15
C ALA A 857 -34.82 7.66 17.65
N ASP A 858 -35.47 6.67 18.26
CA ASP A 858 -35.73 6.58 19.72
C ASP A 858 -34.48 6.03 20.45
N LEU A 859 -33.40 6.82 20.40
CA LEU A 859 -32.08 6.52 20.94
C LEU A 859 -32.11 6.15 22.43
N ASN A 860 -32.95 6.83 23.21
CA ASN A 860 -33.14 6.51 24.64
C ASN A 860 -34.14 5.36 24.87
N SER A 861 -34.92 5.01 23.84
CA SER A 861 -35.84 3.88 23.78
C SER A 861 -36.95 3.91 24.83
N ASN A 862 -37.60 5.07 24.94
CA ASN A 862 -38.76 5.29 25.82
C ASN A 862 -40.11 4.92 25.16
N GLY A 863 -40.11 4.65 23.85
CA GLY A 863 -41.28 4.43 23.00
C GLY A 863 -41.80 5.68 22.29
N LEU A 864 -40.96 6.73 22.15
CA LEU A 864 -41.30 7.99 21.49
C LEU A 864 -40.05 8.81 21.15
N VAL A 865 -39.82 9.07 19.87
CA VAL A 865 -38.79 10.01 19.40
C VAL A 865 -39.16 11.43 19.86
N ASP A 866 -38.39 12.07 20.74
CA ASP A 866 -38.65 13.46 21.15
C ASP A 866 -37.41 14.37 21.28
N LEU A 867 -37.50 15.41 22.12
CA LEU A 867 -36.39 16.33 22.37
C LEU A 867 -35.22 15.64 23.10
N LEU A 868 -35.47 14.56 23.84
CA LEU A 868 -34.43 13.82 24.55
C LEU A 868 -33.44 13.16 23.59
N ASP A 869 -33.93 12.50 22.54
CA ASP A 869 -33.11 11.85 21.51
C ASP A 869 -32.33 12.88 20.69
N LEU A 870 -32.99 13.97 20.28
CA LEU A 870 -32.34 15.08 19.58
C LEU A 870 -31.25 15.74 20.44
N VAL A 871 -31.43 15.80 21.77
CA VAL A 871 -30.41 16.30 22.71
C VAL A 871 -29.29 15.29 22.91
N MET A 872 -29.56 13.97 22.88
CA MET A 872 -28.51 12.95 22.91
C MET A 872 -27.62 13.04 21.67
N ALA A 873 -28.18 13.00 20.47
CA ALA A 873 -27.42 13.16 19.23
C ALA A 873 -26.66 14.50 19.19
N ALA A 874 -27.32 15.61 19.53
CA ALA A 874 -26.66 16.93 19.58
C ALA A 874 -25.58 17.06 20.66
N SER A 875 -25.57 16.20 21.70
CA SER A 875 -24.50 16.17 22.70
C SER A 875 -23.22 15.50 22.21
N ASN A 876 -23.32 14.69 21.15
CA ASN A 876 -22.20 14.01 20.48
C ASN A 876 -21.96 14.55 19.06
N TYR A 877 -22.41 15.78 18.76
CA TYR A 877 -22.24 16.38 17.44
C TYR A 877 -20.74 16.49 17.07
N ASP A 878 -20.40 16.25 15.81
CA ASP A 878 -19.04 16.11 15.25
C ASP A 878 -18.20 14.94 15.84
N GLN A 879 -18.78 14.04 16.66
CA GLN A 879 -18.11 12.79 17.06
C GLN A 879 -18.13 11.75 15.94
N GLN A 880 -17.06 10.95 15.86
CA GLN A 880 -16.82 10.00 14.77
C GLN A 880 -16.43 8.61 15.30
N GLY A 881 -16.85 7.57 14.58
CA GLY A 881 -16.49 6.18 14.83
C GLY A 881 -15.41 5.65 13.86
N PRO A 882 -14.89 4.44 14.09
CA PRO A 882 -15.19 3.56 15.22
C PRO A 882 -14.49 4.01 16.52
N LEU A 883 -15.21 3.96 17.63
CA LEU A 883 -14.72 4.28 18.97
C LEU A 883 -13.75 3.18 19.48
N THR A 884 -12.54 3.57 19.89
CA THR A 884 -11.47 2.65 20.32
C THR A 884 -11.04 2.82 21.79
N ASN A 885 -11.53 3.86 22.49
CA ASN A 885 -11.10 4.20 23.85
C ASN A 885 -11.83 3.37 24.91
N TRP A 886 -11.18 2.32 25.39
CA TRP A 886 -11.64 1.49 26.51
C TRP A 886 -11.24 2.07 27.87
N SER A 887 -12.13 1.97 28.86
CA SER A 887 -11.82 2.23 30.26
C SER A 887 -11.51 0.93 31.01
N SER A 888 -10.38 0.91 31.71
CA SER A 888 -10.09 -0.07 32.77
C SER A 888 -10.99 0.15 34.00
N GLU A 889 -11.48 -0.93 34.61
CA GLU A 889 -12.05 -0.93 35.97
C GLU A 889 -10.97 -0.95 37.07
#